data_AF-A0A929DXL7-F1
#
_entry.id   AF-A0A929DXL7-F1
#
_cell.length_a   1.000
_cell.length_b   1.000
_cell.length_c   1.000
_cell.angle_alpha   90.00
_cell.angle_beta   90.00
_cell.angle_gamma   90.00
#
_symmetry.space_group_name_H-M   'P 1'
#
loop_
_entity.id
_entity.type
_entity.pdbx_description
1 polymer ?
#
loop_
_entity_poly.entity_id
_entity_poly.type
_entity_poly.pdbx_seq_one_letter_code
_entity_poly.pdbx_strand_id
1 'polypeptide(L)'
;MRIQTVTYLFVLAVCTLSSLHAQEEPLVEKGVLDLREYDFLNSGPVEVKGEFEFYWNQMISPALEGDSGEMIYTEVPGSWTKLRIEHPEVTRFGFATYRLLILLPEKVDELAFSVEDVYSASGYFLNGKAIDYLGFPGVNKYQTVIRYSRPLMIGTVNDQELELLIRVSNFDNRISGIVGGITVGKIGQMQEARQKDLFRGHFLIGAFLIIGIYFLGLYLIRTEHYRLYFSLLCFLMALRVVMIIHIPVIDTLNLNGLTTARLDYLNIYFFAPFFVLMIRSIFPIEFPNLVYRISMWVSAVFIAIVVVTPISFFSFTFLYFFVFFILISMVFLYVIILAWIRGRSHAPAYTLGLLILFIGTLNDMLNEIEVIETVLVVHYTMFVYLLVYAYIFADKSNYLQKKSQKLADEVSLVKNHLEDLVEERTTELQAMSTELERQKVKLESTNSDLVEAMNSRNRLFAIIGHDVRAPIGYNLQALEMLIDNPDIVEKERKELLKMMASSSEVTYNLLDNLLVWGRSQTGKLKATPVRVKLKDLIDESLELINIGLKEKHLKVEVYVSEGHYVEADRDQLYIVIRNLVSNAMKFTPEKGSIYISSKKYDGEVVISIRDTGIGIPDAMLNKLLDAKSNVSTNGTRGEKGSGLGLQICQEIVQTNNGWMRIESSSGEGTTISFGIKASK
;
A
#
# COMPACT_ATOMS: atom_id res chain seq x y z
N MET A 1 34.85 7.21 -11.65
CA MET A 1 36.28 6.91 -11.36
C MET A 1 36.37 5.45 -10.97
N ARG A 2 37.14 4.60 -11.68
CA ARG A 2 37.12 3.15 -11.45
C ARG A 2 37.63 2.85 -10.02
N ILE A 3 36.80 2.12 -9.27
CA ILE A 3 36.97 1.68 -7.86
C ILE A 3 38.33 1.00 -7.60
N GLN A 4 38.88 0.35 -8.63
CA GLN A 4 40.21 -0.24 -8.58
C GLN A 4 41.28 0.80 -8.33
N THR A 5 41.19 2.01 -8.91
CA THR A 5 42.25 3.02 -8.83
C THR A 5 42.39 3.63 -7.45
N VAL A 6 41.28 3.90 -6.74
CA VAL A 6 41.32 4.49 -5.38
C VAL A 6 41.76 3.44 -4.35
N THR A 7 41.30 2.20 -4.50
CA THR A 7 41.70 1.09 -3.61
C THR A 7 43.16 0.69 -3.84
N TYR A 8 43.62 0.65 -5.10
CA TYR A 8 45.03 0.44 -5.42
C TYR A 8 45.91 1.58 -4.91
N LEU A 9 45.48 2.84 -5.05
CA LEU A 9 46.24 3.99 -4.54
C LEU A 9 46.34 3.98 -3.02
N PHE A 10 45.31 3.52 -2.30
CA PHE A 10 45.34 3.44 -0.84
C PHE A 10 46.14 2.24 -0.33
N VAL A 11 46.03 1.08 -0.99
CA VAL A 11 46.87 -0.10 -0.67
C VAL A 11 48.34 0.18 -1.03
N LEU A 12 48.62 0.85 -2.16
CA LEU A 12 49.97 1.35 -2.45
C LEU A 12 50.44 2.33 -1.38
N ALA A 13 49.61 3.28 -0.95
CA ALA A 13 49.98 4.26 0.08
C ALA A 13 50.34 3.61 1.42
N VAL A 14 49.65 2.52 1.80
CA VAL A 14 49.96 1.71 2.98
C VAL A 14 51.23 0.88 2.78
N CYS A 15 51.49 0.37 1.57
CA CYS A 15 52.71 -0.36 1.24
C CYS A 15 53.94 0.53 1.00
N THR A 16 53.78 1.82 0.68
CA THR A 16 54.89 2.75 0.42
C THR A 16 55.43 3.44 1.67
N LEU A 17 54.90 3.14 2.86
CA LEU A 17 55.42 3.67 4.13
C LEU A 17 56.64 2.89 4.67
N SER A 18 57.04 1.81 4.01
CA SER A 18 58.23 1.03 4.36
C SER A 18 59.35 1.25 3.35
N SER A 19 59.87 2.47 3.31
CA SER A 19 61.20 2.75 2.75
C SER A 19 61.75 4.04 3.34
N LEU A 20 62.24 4.00 4.57
CA LEU A 20 63.22 4.95 5.06
C LEU A 20 64.56 4.22 5.21
N HIS A 21 65.62 4.93 4.88
CA HIS A 21 67.02 4.46 4.80
C HIS A 21 67.38 3.45 5.90
N ALA A 22 67.76 2.24 5.50
CA ALA A 22 68.43 1.29 6.38
C ALA A 22 69.88 1.74 6.58
N GLN A 23 70.11 2.54 7.62
CA GLN A 23 71.40 2.53 8.31
C GLN A 23 71.45 1.21 9.10
N GLU A 24 72.55 0.46 9.04
CA GLU A 24 72.69 -0.76 9.85
C GLU A 24 72.53 -0.38 11.32
N GLU A 25 71.48 -0.90 11.96
CA GLU A 25 71.26 -0.67 13.38
C GLU A 25 72.29 -1.48 14.18
N PRO A 26 72.92 -0.88 15.21
CA PRO A 26 73.90 -1.57 16.03
C PRO A 26 73.25 -2.75 16.77
N LEU A 27 73.85 -3.93 16.66
CA LEU A 27 73.40 -5.16 17.31
C LEU A 27 74.14 -5.37 18.64
N VAL A 28 73.49 -6.08 19.55
CA VAL A 28 74.10 -6.55 20.79
C VAL A 28 74.90 -7.81 20.49
N GLU A 29 76.19 -7.76 20.77
CA GLU A 29 77.08 -8.91 20.68
C GLU A 29 77.58 -9.27 22.07
N LYS A 30 77.30 -10.51 22.51
CA LYS A 30 77.76 -11.05 23.81
C LYS A 30 77.49 -10.10 25.00
N GLY A 31 76.29 -9.53 25.06
CA GLY A 31 75.85 -8.67 26.15
C GLY A 31 76.35 -7.23 26.07
N VAL A 32 77.00 -6.81 24.99
CA VAL A 32 77.49 -5.44 24.80
C VAL A 32 76.83 -4.79 23.60
N LEU A 33 76.28 -3.59 23.79
CA LEU A 33 75.78 -2.71 22.73
C LEU A 33 76.71 -1.50 22.59
N ASP A 34 77.37 -1.37 21.44
CA ASP A 34 78.29 -0.25 21.18
C ASP A 34 77.58 0.89 20.44
N LEU A 35 77.30 1.99 21.14
CA LEU A 35 76.68 3.21 20.60
C LEU A 35 77.67 4.39 20.56
N ARG A 36 78.98 4.18 20.76
CA ARG A 36 79.95 5.28 20.85
C ARG A 36 80.05 6.12 19.58
N GLU A 37 79.76 5.53 18.43
CA GLU A 37 79.72 6.23 17.13
C GLU A 37 78.28 6.56 16.67
N TYR A 38 77.26 6.25 17.48
CA TYR A 38 75.87 6.41 17.08
C TYR A 38 75.39 7.87 17.25
N ASP A 39 74.92 8.47 16.15
CA ASP A 39 74.37 9.82 16.15
C ASP A 39 72.86 9.83 16.40
N PHE A 40 72.49 9.91 17.69
CA PHE A 40 71.09 10.04 18.09
C PHE A 40 70.37 11.23 17.45
N LEU A 41 71.04 12.34 17.07
CA LEU A 41 70.35 13.50 16.52
C LEU A 41 69.76 13.23 15.13
N ASN A 42 70.52 12.53 14.28
CA ASN A 42 70.14 12.29 12.89
C ASN A 42 69.44 10.94 12.69
N SER A 43 69.79 9.91 13.48
CA SER A 43 69.29 8.55 13.29
C SER A 43 68.08 8.20 14.16
N GLY A 44 67.83 8.93 15.25
CA GLY A 44 66.66 8.71 16.12
C GLY A 44 66.88 7.65 17.21
N PRO A 45 65.80 7.10 17.80
CA PRO A 45 65.88 5.99 18.75
C PRO A 45 66.39 4.70 18.10
N VAL A 46 67.15 3.89 18.86
CA VAL A 46 67.70 2.59 18.46
C VAL A 46 66.83 1.46 19.00
N GLU A 47 66.49 0.50 18.15
CA GLU A 47 65.95 -0.79 18.57
C GLU A 47 67.11 -1.71 18.96
N VAL A 48 67.12 -2.18 20.21
CA VAL A 48 68.18 -3.03 20.74
C VAL A 48 67.84 -4.48 20.46
N LYS A 49 68.64 -5.11 19.59
CA LYS A 49 68.50 -6.52 19.19
C LYS A 49 69.82 -7.26 19.31
N GLY A 50 69.78 -8.51 19.75
CA GLY A 50 70.94 -9.40 19.75
C GLY A 50 71.09 -10.23 21.03
N GLU A 51 72.33 -10.65 21.31
CA GLU A 51 72.65 -11.61 22.37
C GLU A 51 72.86 -10.91 23.73
N PHE A 52 71.96 -11.14 24.68
CA PHE A 52 72.04 -10.63 26.04
C PHE A 52 72.66 -11.65 26.99
N GLU A 53 73.38 -11.20 28.02
CA GLU A 53 73.74 -12.07 29.14
C GLU A 53 72.46 -12.47 29.88
N PHE A 54 72.29 -13.77 30.10
CA PHE A 54 71.09 -14.36 30.68
C PHE A 54 71.45 -15.28 31.85
N TYR A 55 70.79 -15.04 32.98
CA TYR A 55 71.05 -15.74 34.23
C TYR A 55 69.75 -16.40 34.71
N TRP A 56 69.62 -17.70 34.41
CA TRP A 56 68.45 -18.49 34.76
C TRP A 56 68.36 -18.73 36.27
N ASN A 57 67.14 -18.60 36.83
CA ASN A 57 66.85 -18.77 38.26
C ASN A 57 67.71 -17.91 39.20
N GLN A 58 68.18 -16.77 38.71
CA GLN A 58 69.00 -15.83 39.47
C GLN A 58 68.39 -14.43 39.42
N MET A 59 68.28 -13.79 40.59
CA MET A 59 67.88 -12.39 40.73
C MET A 59 69.13 -11.58 41.09
N ILE A 60 69.98 -11.31 40.09
CA ILE A 60 71.29 -10.68 40.33
C ILE A 60 71.09 -9.34 41.02
N SER A 61 71.71 -9.19 42.19
CA SER A 61 71.73 -7.93 42.93
C SER A 61 72.84 -7.03 42.39
N PRO A 62 72.52 -5.78 42.02
CA PRO A 62 73.52 -4.89 41.45
C PRO A 62 74.69 -4.50 42.35
N ALA A 63 74.68 -4.88 43.64
CA ALA A 63 75.69 -4.52 44.63
C ALA A 63 76.53 -5.70 45.14
N LEU A 64 76.36 -6.91 44.58
CA LEU A 64 77.08 -8.10 45.01
C LEU A 64 77.90 -8.67 43.86
N GLU A 65 79.15 -8.22 43.74
CA GLU A 65 80.20 -8.99 43.08
C GLU A 65 80.33 -10.33 43.83
N GLY A 66 79.85 -11.42 43.23
CA GLY A 66 80.05 -12.77 43.79
C GLY A 66 78.97 -13.81 43.53
N ASP A 67 77.78 -13.43 43.05
CA ASP A 67 76.74 -14.40 42.69
C ASP A 67 76.86 -14.76 41.20
N SER A 68 77.99 -15.38 40.83
CA SER A 68 78.24 -15.88 39.48
C SER A 68 77.65 -17.28 39.33
N GLY A 69 76.32 -17.38 39.20
CA GLY A 69 75.75 -18.59 38.64
C GLY A 69 76.08 -18.71 37.15
N GLU A 70 75.68 -19.82 36.54
CA GLU A 70 75.94 -20.08 35.12
C GLU A 70 75.28 -19.01 34.24
N MET A 71 76.11 -18.33 33.44
CA MET A 71 75.71 -17.29 32.49
C MET A 71 75.65 -17.92 31.10
N ILE A 72 74.54 -17.67 30.40
CA ILE A 72 74.34 -18.07 29.00
C ILE A 72 73.90 -16.85 28.20
N TYR A 73 73.96 -16.94 26.87
CA TYR A 73 73.46 -15.87 26.00
C TYR A 73 72.06 -16.19 25.49
N THR A 74 71.23 -15.16 25.32
CA THR A 74 69.91 -15.31 24.71
C THR A 74 69.57 -14.13 23.82
N GLU A 75 68.89 -14.41 22.72
CA GLU A 75 68.38 -13.39 21.80
C GLU A 75 67.22 -12.61 22.41
N VAL A 76 67.30 -11.29 22.33
CA VAL A 76 66.22 -10.35 22.66
C VAL A 76 66.02 -9.43 21.45
N PRO A 77 64.78 -9.22 20.95
CA PRO A 77 63.52 -9.79 21.42
C PRO A 77 63.40 -11.31 21.22
N GLY A 78 62.82 -12.01 22.19
CA GLY A 78 62.55 -13.43 22.06
C GLY A 78 62.12 -14.10 23.36
N SER A 79 61.40 -15.22 23.20
CA SER A 79 61.06 -16.04 24.35
C SER A 79 62.22 -16.92 24.79
N TRP A 80 62.60 -16.83 26.08
CA TRP A 80 63.63 -17.70 26.66
C TRP A 80 63.26 -19.19 26.61
N THR A 81 61.99 -19.53 26.35
CA THR A 81 61.59 -20.94 26.18
C THR A 81 62.31 -21.58 24.99
N LYS A 82 62.76 -20.79 24.00
CA LYS A 82 63.57 -21.27 22.86
C LYS A 82 64.89 -21.89 23.32
N LEU A 83 65.49 -21.37 24.41
CA LEU A 83 66.74 -21.87 24.98
C LEU A 83 66.62 -23.32 25.47
N ARG A 84 65.41 -23.83 25.76
CA ARG A 84 65.20 -25.19 26.26
C ARG A 84 65.76 -26.28 25.33
N ILE A 85 65.97 -25.96 24.05
CA ILE A 85 66.59 -26.87 23.08
C ILE A 85 68.04 -27.17 23.46
N GLU A 86 68.78 -26.15 23.89
CA GLU A 86 70.21 -26.22 24.24
C GLU A 86 70.41 -26.36 25.76
N HIS A 87 69.49 -25.79 26.54
CA HIS A 87 69.50 -25.67 27.99
C HIS A 87 68.21 -26.25 28.61
N PRO A 88 68.07 -27.58 28.74
CA PRO A 88 66.82 -28.23 29.17
C PRO A 88 66.27 -27.80 30.53
N GLU A 89 67.12 -27.26 31.40
CA GLU A 89 66.80 -26.67 32.70
C GLU A 89 66.01 -25.37 32.60
N VAL A 90 66.13 -24.65 31.48
CA VAL A 90 65.34 -23.44 31.19
C VAL A 90 63.92 -23.88 30.85
N THR A 91 62.99 -23.53 31.73
CA THR A 91 61.57 -23.81 31.51
C THR A 91 60.80 -22.53 31.18
N ARG A 92 59.58 -22.69 30.67
CA ARG A 92 58.68 -21.57 30.40
C ARG A 92 58.33 -20.78 31.66
N PHE A 93 58.24 -21.47 32.79
CA PHE A 93 57.90 -20.89 34.07
C PHE A 93 59.14 -20.80 34.96
N GLY A 94 59.39 -19.63 35.51
CA GLY A 94 60.58 -19.35 36.29
C GLY A 94 60.89 -17.87 36.28
N PHE A 95 62.12 -17.54 36.62
CA PHE A 95 62.59 -16.17 36.66
C PHE A 95 64.04 -16.13 36.17
N ALA A 96 64.41 -14.99 35.60
CA ALA A 96 65.75 -14.78 35.10
C ALA A 96 66.14 -13.31 35.19
N THR A 97 67.44 -13.06 35.14
CA THR A 97 68.00 -11.72 34.98
C THR A 97 68.66 -11.63 33.60
N TYR A 98 68.33 -10.57 32.87
CA TYR A 98 69.02 -10.15 31.65
C TYR A 98 69.99 -9.02 32.01
N ARG A 99 71.19 -9.04 31.45
CA ARG A 99 72.19 -7.99 31.62
C ARG A 99 72.71 -7.54 30.27
N LEU A 100 72.82 -6.22 30.11
CA LEU A 100 73.29 -5.55 28.92
C LEU A 100 74.21 -4.40 29.34
N LEU A 101 75.39 -4.33 28.74
CA LEU A 101 76.30 -3.20 28.86
C LEU A 101 76.15 -2.33 27.61
N ILE A 102 75.83 -1.05 27.78
CA ILE A 102 75.68 -0.09 26.69
C ILE A 102 76.85 0.89 26.74
N LEU A 103 77.65 0.95 25.69
CA LEU A 103 78.74 1.91 25.53
C LEU A 103 78.19 3.15 24.81
N LEU A 104 78.38 4.34 25.38
CA LEU A 104 77.71 5.57 24.95
C LEU A 104 78.71 6.61 24.39
N PRO A 105 78.27 7.47 23.46
CA PRO A 105 79.10 8.57 22.95
C PRO A 105 79.37 9.63 24.02
N GLU A 106 80.44 10.41 23.85
CA GLU A 106 80.71 11.55 24.74
C GLU A 106 79.54 12.56 24.69
N LYS A 107 79.12 13.08 25.85
CA LYS A 107 78.07 14.12 26.04
C LYS A 107 76.61 13.65 25.93
N VAL A 108 76.30 12.44 26.41
CA VAL A 108 74.92 12.00 26.65
C VAL A 108 74.68 11.96 28.16
N ASP A 109 73.90 12.92 28.69
CA ASP A 109 73.65 13.01 30.14
C ASP A 109 72.45 12.15 30.59
N GLU A 110 71.43 12.01 29.73
CA GLU A 110 70.21 11.25 30.02
C GLU A 110 69.71 10.50 28.78
N LEU A 111 69.24 9.26 29.01
CA LEU A 111 68.60 8.42 28.02
C LEU A 111 67.26 7.90 28.54
N ALA A 112 66.34 7.66 27.60
CA ALA A 112 65.08 7.01 27.88
C ALA A 112 65.04 5.61 27.27
N PHE A 113 64.47 4.68 28.02
CA PHE A 113 64.34 3.28 27.71
C PHE A 113 62.85 2.90 27.66
N SER A 114 62.45 2.21 26.61
CA SER A 114 61.16 1.53 26.51
C SER A 114 61.42 0.05 26.42
N VAL A 115 60.81 -0.74 27.29
CA VAL A 115 60.83 -2.20 27.19
C VAL A 115 59.42 -2.65 26.87
N GLU A 116 59.25 -3.33 25.74
CA GLU A 116 57.94 -3.70 25.23
C GLU A 116 57.66 -5.20 25.44
N ASP A 117 56.38 -5.51 25.62
CA ASP A 117 55.80 -6.86 25.66
C ASP A 117 56.55 -7.88 26.54
N VAL A 118 56.82 -7.46 27.79
CA VAL A 118 57.11 -8.39 28.88
C VAL A 118 55.78 -8.85 29.47
N TYR A 119 55.33 -10.03 29.06
CA TYR A 119 53.99 -10.57 29.36
C TYR A 119 53.78 -11.03 30.81
N SER A 120 54.66 -10.62 31.72
CA SER A 120 54.68 -10.97 33.15
C SER A 120 55.31 -9.84 33.97
N ALA A 121 55.67 -10.10 35.23
CA ALA A 121 56.31 -9.09 36.07
C ALA A 121 57.78 -8.88 35.72
N SER A 122 58.20 -7.61 35.70
CA SER A 122 59.60 -7.24 35.50
C SER A 122 60.06 -6.08 36.37
N GLY A 123 61.36 -5.99 36.57
CA GLY A 123 62.02 -4.91 37.30
C GLY A 123 63.26 -4.44 36.56
N TYR A 124 63.47 -3.14 36.52
CA TYR A 124 64.47 -2.50 35.67
C TYR A 124 65.47 -1.73 36.53
N PHE A 125 66.75 -1.98 36.27
CA PHE A 125 67.85 -1.41 37.04
C PHE A 125 68.88 -0.81 36.09
N LEU A 126 69.36 0.39 36.39
CA LEU A 126 70.42 1.07 35.65
C LEU A 126 71.57 1.42 36.60
N ASN A 127 72.80 1.08 36.23
CA ASN A 127 74.02 1.31 37.03
C ASN A 127 73.82 0.93 38.51
N GLY A 128 73.17 -0.21 38.68
CA GLY A 128 72.84 -0.79 39.95
C GLY A 128 71.73 -0.16 40.79
N LYS A 129 71.03 0.86 40.28
CA LYS A 129 69.88 1.48 40.93
C LYS A 129 68.58 1.04 40.26
N ALA A 130 67.57 0.69 41.06
CA ALA A 130 66.23 0.42 40.55
C ALA A 130 65.60 1.70 39.97
N ILE A 131 65.15 1.64 38.72
CA ILE A 131 64.52 2.76 38.02
C ILE A 131 63.00 2.63 38.03
N ASP A 132 62.50 1.44 37.69
CA ASP A 132 61.07 1.18 37.66
C ASP A 132 60.76 -0.32 37.83
N TYR A 133 59.51 -0.63 38.18
CA TYR A 133 58.99 -1.99 38.29
C TYR A 133 57.66 -2.12 37.58
N LEU A 134 57.61 -3.05 36.63
CA LEU A 134 56.35 -3.46 36.03
C LEU A 134 55.76 -4.63 36.83
N GLY A 135 54.98 -4.26 37.85
CA GLY A 135 54.55 -5.22 38.87
C GLY A 135 55.69 -5.50 39.86
N PHE A 136 55.81 -6.74 40.35
CA PHE A 136 56.92 -7.13 41.21
C PHE A 136 57.43 -8.52 40.81
N PRO A 137 58.63 -8.65 40.24
CA PRO A 137 59.21 -9.95 39.90
C PRO A 137 59.66 -10.69 41.16
N GLY A 138 59.11 -11.88 41.40
CA GLY A 138 59.47 -12.75 42.52
C GLY A 138 60.15 -14.05 42.07
N VAL A 139 60.67 -14.82 43.01
CA VAL A 139 61.28 -16.14 42.70
C VAL A 139 60.26 -17.28 42.61
N ASN A 140 58.99 -16.99 42.89
CA ASN A 140 57.88 -17.92 42.76
C ASN A 140 56.56 -17.18 42.45
N LYS A 141 55.52 -17.95 42.16
CA LYS A 141 54.19 -17.43 41.80
C LYS A 141 53.56 -16.51 42.86
N TYR A 142 53.75 -16.80 44.14
CA TYR A 142 53.10 -16.05 45.23
C TYR A 142 53.76 -14.69 45.50
N GLN A 143 55.05 -14.57 45.18
CA GLN A 143 55.81 -13.32 45.29
C GLN A 143 55.71 -12.45 44.03
N THR A 144 55.26 -13.04 42.91
CA THR A 144 55.19 -12.36 41.63
C THR A 144 53.87 -11.62 41.48
N VAL A 145 53.93 -10.31 41.26
CA VAL A 145 52.74 -9.47 41.01
C VAL A 145 52.78 -8.99 39.58
N ILE A 146 51.79 -9.37 38.77
CA ILE A 146 51.74 -9.01 37.34
C ILE A 146 51.00 -7.69 37.18
N ARG A 147 51.60 -6.76 36.43
CA ARG A 147 50.98 -5.56 35.88
C ARG A 147 51.38 -5.43 34.42
N TYR A 148 50.49 -4.90 33.59
CA TYR A 148 50.76 -4.64 32.17
C TYR A 148 50.79 -3.12 31.97
N SER A 149 51.93 -2.60 31.53
CA SER A 149 52.16 -1.20 31.25
C SER A 149 53.44 -1.09 30.41
N ARG A 150 53.57 0.00 29.66
CA ARG A 150 54.74 0.33 28.85
C ARG A 150 55.42 1.55 29.48
N PRO A 151 56.23 1.37 30.54
CA PRO A 151 56.87 2.49 31.20
C PRO A 151 57.92 3.13 30.28
N LEU A 152 57.96 4.45 30.26
CA LEU A 152 59.11 5.17 29.71
C LEU A 152 60.07 5.45 30.86
N MET A 153 61.17 4.71 30.90
CA MET A 153 62.14 4.78 31.99
C MET A 153 63.23 5.79 31.63
N ILE A 154 63.64 6.64 32.57
CA ILE A 154 64.68 7.65 32.35
C ILE A 154 65.89 7.26 33.20
N GLY A 155 67.05 7.16 32.54
CA GLY A 155 68.33 6.86 33.16
C GLY A 155 69.31 8.01 33.01
N THR A 156 69.97 8.36 34.11
CA THR A 156 71.14 9.27 34.12
C THR A 156 72.40 8.49 33.80
N VAL A 157 73.22 9.02 32.90
CA VAL A 157 74.48 8.39 32.46
C VAL A 157 75.65 9.07 33.18
N ASN A 158 76.48 8.29 33.88
CA ASN A 158 77.59 8.85 34.66
C ASN A 158 78.99 8.54 34.10
N ASP A 159 79.20 7.44 33.37
CA ASP A 159 80.55 6.93 33.11
C ASP A 159 80.79 6.44 31.66
N GLN A 160 80.12 7.02 30.65
CA GLN A 160 80.15 6.56 29.22
C GLN A 160 79.79 5.08 28.99
N GLU A 161 79.53 4.34 30.06
CA GLU A 161 79.02 3.00 30.12
C GLU A 161 77.73 3.02 30.95
N LEU A 162 76.75 2.26 30.50
CA LEU A 162 75.48 2.09 31.18
C LEU A 162 75.15 0.61 31.27
N GLU A 163 75.09 0.09 32.49
CA GLU A 163 74.63 -1.26 32.75
C GLU A 163 73.11 -1.27 32.92
N LEU A 164 72.43 -2.00 32.04
CA LEU A 164 71.00 -2.28 32.10
C LEU A 164 70.78 -3.72 32.57
N LEU A 165 70.07 -3.85 33.69
CA LEU A 165 69.70 -5.14 34.26
C LEU A 165 68.17 -5.24 34.33
N ILE A 166 67.63 -6.28 33.70
CA ILE A 166 66.18 -6.53 33.63
C ILE A 166 65.88 -7.86 34.29
N ARG A 167 65.14 -7.81 35.39
CA ARG A 167 64.64 -9.00 36.07
C ARG A 167 63.26 -9.33 35.54
N VAL A 168 63.01 -10.58 35.18
CA VAL A 168 61.72 -11.03 34.66
C VAL A 168 61.30 -12.31 35.37
N SER A 169 60.06 -12.36 35.85
CA SER A 169 59.48 -13.54 36.49
C SER A 169 58.20 -13.94 35.77
N ASN A 170 58.16 -15.13 35.18
CA ASN A 170 56.97 -15.68 34.53
C ASN A 170 56.50 -16.96 35.21
N PHE A 171 55.36 -16.92 35.91
CA PHE A 171 54.73 -18.11 36.51
C PHE A 171 53.29 -18.34 36.05
N ASP A 172 52.84 -17.52 35.10
CA ASP A 172 51.45 -17.44 34.70
C ASP A 172 51.26 -17.39 33.19
N ASN A 173 52.15 -16.80 32.41
CA ASN A 173 51.91 -16.63 30.97
C ASN A 173 52.54 -17.74 30.12
N ARG A 174 51.92 -18.06 28.98
CA ARG A 174 52.51 -18.98 27.99
C ARG A 174 53.80 -18.41 27.39
N ILE A 175 53.86 -17.08 27.23
CA ILE A 175 55.01 -16.36 26.68
C ILE A 175 55.90 -15.95 27.85
N SER A 176 57.20 -16.11 27.69
CA SER A 176 58.20 -15.93 28.75
C SER A 176 59.36 -15.11 28.22
N GLY A 177 59.94 -14.19 29.01
CA GLY A 177 61.04 -13.33 28.54
C GLY A 177 60.59 -11.98 27.98
N ILE A 178 61.47 -11.35 27.21
CA ILE A 178 61.31 -10.01 26.64
C ILE A 178 61.04 -10.17 25.14
N VAL A 179 59.78 -10.10 24.71
CA VAL A 179 59.39 -10.43 23.32
C VAL A 179 59.14 -9.20 22.46
N GLY A 180 58.81 -8.04 23.06
CA GLY A 180 58.56 -6.80 22.30
C GLY A 180 59.82 -5.98 22.01
N GLY A 181 60.97 -6.39 22.55
CA GLY A 181 62.25 -5.70 22.36
C GLY A 181 62.44 -4.52 23.31
N ILE A 182 63.56 -3.83 23.11
CA ILE A 182 63.97 -2.69 23.93
C ILE A 182 64.33 -1.55 22.98
N THR A 183 63.80 -0.36 23.22
CA THR A 183 64.17 0.84 22.45
C THR A 183 64.87 1.84 23.36
N VAL A 184 65.97 2.41 22.86
CA VAL A 184 66.80 3.38 23.58
C VAL A 184 66.94 4.65 22.76
N GLY A 185 66.74 5.80 23.38
CA GLY A 185 66.93 7.08 22.69
C GLY A 185 66.91 8.27 23.64
N LYS A 186 67.08 9.48 23.07
CA LYS A 186 66.93 10.70 23.86
C LYS A 186 65.48 10.86 24.33
N ILE A 187 65.30 11.44 25.53
CA ILE A 187 63.98 11.61 26.16
C ILE A 187 62.97 12.26 25.20
N GLY A 188 63.34 13.38 24.56
CA GLY A 188 62.45 14.10 23.64
C GLY A 188 62.02 13.26 22.43
N GLN A 189 62.92 12.44 21.89
CA GLN A 189 62.63 11.57 20.73
C GLN A 189 61.69 10.44 21.11
N MET A 190 61.95 9.79 22.26
CA MET A 190 61.10 8.74 22.79
C MET A 190 59.70 9.26 23.15
N GLN A 191 59.62 10.46 23.73
CA GLN A 191 58.35 11.13 23.99
C GLN A 191 57.60 11.46 22.70
N GLU A 192 58.28 11.98 21.67
CA GLU A 192 57.66 12.28 20.38
C GLU A 192 57.14 11.01 19.69
N ALA A 193 57.93 9.94 19.68
CA ALA A 193 57.52 8.64 19.14
C ALA A 193 56.27 8.11 19.86
N ARG A 194 56.28 8.11 21.20
CA ARG A 194 55.13 7.72 22.02
C ARG A 194 53.89 8.59 21.75
N GLN A 195 54.07 9.90 21.58
CA GLN A 195 52.96 10.81 21.24
C GLN A 195 52.37 10.51 19.85
N LYS A 196 53.22 10.18 18.86
CA LYS A 196 52.75 9.77 17.52
C LYS A 196 51.93 8.48 17.59
N ASP A 197 52.35 7.49 18.36
CA ASP A 197 51.62 6.23 18.50
C ASP A 197 50.32 6.40 19.29
N LEU A 198 50.34 7.19 20.37
CA LEU A 198 49.12 7.60 21.06
C LEU A 198 48.16 8.33 20.11
N PHE A 199 48.64 9.27 19.29
CA PHE A 199 47.80 9.99 18.34
C PHE A 199 47.13 9.06 17.32
N ARG A 200 47.90 8.15 16.71
CA ARG A 200 47.37 7.11 15.79
C ARG A 200 46.31 6.26 16.49
N GLY A 201 46.56 5.88 17.74
CA GLY A 201 45.62 5.14 18.57
C GLY A 201 44.31 5.84 18.83
N HIS A 202 44.37 7.07 19.35
CA HIS A 202 43.19 7.87 19.64
C HIS A 202 42.36 8.13 18.38
N PHE A 203 43.02 8.38 17.24
CA PHE A 203 42.36 8.51 15.95
C PHE A 203 41.55 7.25 15.60
N LEU A 204 42.18 6.07 15.68
CA LEU A 204 41.50 4.81 15.36
C LEU A 204 40.36 4.51 16.33
N ILE A 205 40.56 4.71 17.64
CA ILE A 205 39.51 4.53 18.65
C ILE A 205 38.31 5.43 18.32
N GLY A 206 38.56 6.72 18.06
CA GLY A 206 37.50 7.65 17.67
C GLY A 206 36.77 7.20 16.42
N ALA A 207 37.49 6.76 15.39
CA ALA A 207 36.89 6.25 14.17
C ALA A 207 36.00 5.01 14.39
N PHE A 208 36.50 4.02 15.16
CA PHE A 208 35.74 2.82 15.52
C PHE A 208 34.49 3.16 16.34
N LEU A 209 34.59 4.06 17.32
CA LEU A 209 33.44 4.47 18.14
C LEU A 209 32.38 5.21 17.32
N ILE A 210 32.78 6.17 16.49
CA ILE A 210 31.85 6.95 15.65
C ILE A 210 31.09 6.03 14.69
N ILE A 211 31.81 5.14 13.99
CA ILE A 211 31.20 4.18 13.06
C ILE A 211 30.32 3.18 13.83
N GLY A 212 30.78 2.69 14.99
CA GLY A 212 30.02 1.80 15.85
C GLY A 212 28.69 2.41 16.30
N ILE A 213 28.71 3.66 16.78
CA ILE A 213 27.50 4.40 17.18
C ILE A 213 26.59 4.65 15.98
N TYR A 214 27.14 5.02 14.82
CA TYR A 214 26.37 5.22 13.60
C TYR A 214 25.59 3.96 13.20
N PHE A 215 26.25 2.80 13.15
CA PHE A 215 25.58 1.54 12.81
C PHE A 215 24.61 1.06 13.89
N LEU A 216 24.87 1.37 15.17
CA LEU A 216 23.90 1.14 16.26
C LEU A 216 22.63 2.00 16.06
N GLY A 217 22.79 3.29 15.76
CA GLY A 217 21.68 4.18 15.45
C GLY A 217 20.85 3.68 14.26
N LEU A 218 21.52 3.26 13.18
CA LEU A 218 20.87 2.65 12.02
C LEU A 218 20.13 1.34 12.35
N TYR A 219 20.61 0.57 13.31
CA TYR A 219 19.92 -0.63 13.80
C TYR A 219 18.65 -0.27 14.58
N LEU A 220 18.71 0.76 15.44
CA LEU A 220 17.57 1.23 16.22
C LEU A 220 16.45 1.80 15.32
N ILE A 221 16.80 2.44 14.20
CA ILE A 221 15.82 2.95 13.22
C ILE A 221 15.19 1.80 12.41
N ARG A 222 16.01 0.84 11.97
CA ARG A 222 15.55 -0.30 11.16
C ARG A 222 16.32 -1.55 11.56
N THR A 223 15.59 -2.50 12.12
CA THR A 223 16.13 -3.71 12.76
C THR A 223 16.67 -4.70 11.73
N GLU A 224 17.89 -4.46 11.27
CA GLU A 224 18.68 -5.40 10.48
C GLU A 224 19.89 -5.85 11.30
N HIS A 225 19.87 -7.11 11.76
CA HIS A 225 20.81 -7.61 12.77
C HIS A 225 22.30 -7.51 12.38
N TYR A 226 22.66 -7.55 11.10
CA TYR A 226 24.05 -7.35 10.68
C TYR A 226 24.61 -5.99 11.13
N ARG A 227 23.77 -4.95 11.26
CA ARG A 227 24.18 -3.60 11.69
C ARG A 227 24.58 -3.60 13.16
N LEU A 228 23.82 -4.34 13.98
CA LEU A 228 24.15 -4.54 15.39
C LEU A 228 25.47 -5.29 15.55
N TYR A 229 25.64 -6.42 14.83
CA TYR A 229 26.87 -7.20 14.94
C TYR A 229 28.10 -6.44 14.46
N PHE A 230 27.97 -5.65 13.39
CA PHE A 230 29.04 -4.78 12.91
C PHE A 230 29.38 -3.67 13.92
N SER A 231 28.36 -3.06 14.55
CA SER A 231 28.55 -2.08 15.62
C SER A 231 29.31 -2.68 16.82
N LEU A 232 28.94 -3.89 17.26
CA LEU A 232 29.63 -4.61 18.32
C LEU A 232 31.10 -4.91 17.97
N LEU A 233 31.38 -5.31 16.72
CA LEU A 233 32.75 -5.50 16.24
C LEU A 233 33.56 -4.19 16.26
N CYS A 234 32.94 -3.05 15.94
CA CYS A 234 33.58 -1.74 16.03
C CYS A 234 33.94 -1.40 17.49
N PHE A 235 33.02 -1.62 18.43
CA PHE A 235 33.29 -1.38 19.85
C PHE A 235 34.37 -2.31 20.41
N LEU A 236 34.36 -3.58 20.00
CA LEU A 236 35.44 -4.51 20.34
C LEU A 236 36.79 -4.07 19.78
N MET A 237 36.83 -3.55 18.55
CA MET A 237 38.07 -3.05 17.96
C MET A 237 38.54 -1.74 18.62
N ALA A 238 37.64 -0.84 18.99
CA ALA A 238 37.99 0.33 19.80
C ALA A 238 38.63 -0.10 21.13
N LEU A 239 38.03 -1.08 21.82
CA LEU A 239 38.60 -1.64 23.04
C LEU A 239 39.94 -2.35 22.78
N ARG A 240 40.10 -3.06 21.66
CA ARG A 240 41.37 -3.71 21.28
C ARG A 240 42.49 -2.69 21.09
N VAL A 241 42.22 -1.57 20.42
CA VAL A 241 43.21 -0.50 20.22
C VAL A 241 43.62 0.14 21.55
N VAL A 242 42.67 0.34 22.48
CA VAL A 242 42.98 0.81 23.85
C VAL A 242 43.93 -0.15 24.56
N MET A 243 43.71 -1.46 24.44
CA MET A 243 44.57 -2.47 25.05
C MET A 243 45.96 -2.53 24.40
N ILE A 244 46.06 -2.52 23.06
CA ILE A 244 47.34 -2.59 22.34
C ILE A 244 48.24 -1.39 22.66
N ILE A 245 47.66 -0.19 22.66
CA ILE A 245 48.44 1.06 22.78
C ILE A 245 48.74 1.39 24.25
N HIS A 246 48.17 0.63 25.20
CA HIS A 246 48.32 0.85 26.64
C HIS A 246 48.10 2.32 27.02
N ILE A 247 46.92 2.84 26.66
CA ILE A 247 46.55 4.22 26.97
C ILE A 247 46.56 4.39 28.50
N PRO A 248 47.09 5.51 29.04
CA PRO A 248 47.19 5.75 30.48
C PRO A 248 45.87 5.60 31.26
N VAL A 249 44.71 5.68 30.58
CA VAL A 249 43.39 5.41 31.16
C VAL A 249 43.28 3.98 31.73
N ILE A 250 43.96 2.98 31.16
CA ILE A 250 43.97 1.63 31.75
C ILE A 250 44.72 1.62 33.08
N ASP A 251 45.79 2.40 33.19
CA ASP A 251 46.57 2.52 34.43
C ASP A 251 45.74 3.20 35.54
N THR A 252 44.88 4.17 35.20
CA THR A 252 44.00 4.83 36.18
C THR A 252 42.89 3.93 36.72
N LEU A 253 42.49 2.88 35.99
CA LEU A 253 41.50 1.90 36.44
C LEU A 253 42.07 0.93 37.49
N ASN A 254 43.39 0.93 37.71
CA ASN A 254 44.11 0.09 38.69
C ASN A 254 43.66 -1.39 38.65
N LEU A 255 43.46 -1.92 37.44
CA LEU A 255 43.08 -3.31 37.21
C LEU A 255 44.23 -4.24 37.61
N ASN A 256 43.90 -5.36 38.25
CA ASN A 256 44.92 -6.39 38.52
C ASN A 256 45.32 -7.13 37.23
N GLY A 257 46.52 -7.72 37.20
CA GLY A 257 47.04 -8.41 36.02
C GLY A 257 46.10 -9.49 35.48
N LEU A 258 45.43 -10.25 36.35
CA LEU A 258 44.44 -11.25 35.93
C LEU A 258 43.25 -10.65 35.16
N THR A 259 42.72 -9.53 35.62
CA THR A 259 41.57 -8.88 34.97
C THR A 259 41.99 -8.28 33.64
N THR A 260 43.16 -7.63 33.57
CA THR A 260 43.69 -7.09 32.32
C THR A 260 43.92 -8.20 31.29
N ALA A 261 44.55 -9.31 31.69
CA ALA A 261 44.75 -10.47 30.81
C ALA A 261 43.41 -11.08 30.34
N ARG A 262 42.42 -11.21 31.22
CA ARG A 262 41.08 -11.68 30.84
C ARG A 262 40.41 -10.77 29.83
N LEU A 263 40.45 -9.45 30.05
CA LEU A 263 39.87 -8.49 29.12
C LEU A 263 40.52 -8.59 27.75
N ASP A 264 41.85 -8.77 27.69
CA ASP A 264 42.57 -8.89 26.43
C ASP A 264 42.18 -10.15 25.64
N TYR A 265 42.17 -11.31 26.30
CA TYR A 265 41.79 -12.58 25.67
C TYR A 265 40.30 -12.65 25.31
N LEU A 266 39.42 -12.16 26.19
CA LEU A 266 37.99 -12.08 25.89
C LEU A 266 37.73 -11.18 24.69
N ASN A 267 38.42 -10.04 24.61
CA ASN A 267 38.30 -9.14 23.48
C ASN A 267 38.59 -9.86 22.15
N ILE A 268 39.69 -10.62 22.08
CA ILE A 268 40.04 -11.44 20.91
C ILE A 268 38.97 -12.50 20.64
N TYR A 269 38.54 -13.24 21.67
CA TYR A 269 37.63 -14.39 21.49
C TYR A 269 36.20 -13.98 21.12
N PHE A 270 35.77 -12.77 21.49
CA PHE A 270 34.46 -12.24 21.08
C PHE A 270 34.39 -11.82 19.61
N PHE A 271 35.52 -11.58 18.92
CA PHE A 271 35.49 -11.27 17.50
C PHE A 271 34.85 -12.40 16.67
N ALA A 272 35.27 -13.65 16.88
CA ALA A 272 34.79 -14.78 16.09
C ALA A 272 33.26 -14.95 16.07
N PRO A 273 32.53 -15.03 17.22
CA PRO A 273 31.08 -15.22 17.20
C PRO A 273 30.34 -14.03 16.58
N PHE A 274 30.75 -12.77 16.86
CA PHE A 274 30.10 -11.61 16.25
C PHE A 274 30.36 -11.52 14.75
N PHE A 275 31.55 -11.92 14.31
CA PHE A 275 31.87 -11.98 12.89
C PHE A 275 31.05 -13.05 12.16
N VAL A 276 30.93 -14.25 12.74
CA VAL A 276 30.09 -15.33 12.21
C VAL A 276 28.62 -14.86 12.11
N LEU A 277 28.09 -14.23 13.17
CA LEU A 277 26.73 -13.70 13.19
C LEU A 277 26.51 -12.63 12.11
N MET A 278 27.49 -11.75 11.91
CA MET A 278 27.45 -10.72 10.87
C MET A 278 27.42 -11.35 9.48
N ILE A 279 28.36 -12.24 9.14
CA ILE A 279 28.44 -12.86 7.81
C ILE A 279 27.19 -13.70 7.52
N ARG A 280 26.69 -14.46 8.50
CA ARG A 280 25.41 -15.19 8.40
C ARG A 280 24.25 -14.25 8.12
N SER A 281 24.20 -13.09 8.77
CA SER A 281 23.13 -12.12 8.54
C SER A 281 23.22 -11.43 7.17
N ILE A 282 24.40 -11.37 6.56
CA ILE A 282 24.61 -10.79 5.22
C ILE A 282 24.31 -11.85 4.13
N PHE A 283 24.76 -13.09 4.34
CA PHE A 283 24.64 -14.21 3.39
C PHE A 283 23.88 -15.40 3.99
N PRO A 284 22.59 -15.25 4.35
CA PRO A 284 21.84 -16.28 5.09
C PRO A 284 21.58 -17.56 4.29
N ILE A 285 21.63 -17.51 2.96
CA ILE A 285 21.37 -18.65 2.08
C ILE A 285 22.65 -19.43 1.82
N GLU A 286 23.77 -18.73 1.72
CA GLU A 286 25.09 -19.26 1.41
C GLU A 286 25.81 -19.80 2.66
N PHE A 287 25.53 -19.24 3.85
CA PHE A 287 26.21 -19.60 5.08
C PHE A 287 25.65 -20.90 5.71
N PRO A 288 26.48 -21.95 5.91
CA PRO A 288 25.99 -23.22 6.46
C PRO A 288 25.53 -23.12 7.93
N ASN A 289 24.31 -23.59 8.21
CA ASN A 289 23.75 -23.63 9.57
C ASN A 289 24.60 -24.47 10.55
N LEU A 290 25.22 -25.56 10.08
CA LEU A 290 26.09 -26.41 10.89
C LEU A 290 27.32 -25.65 11.37
N VAL A 291 28.02 -24.95 10.46
CA VAL A 291 29.21 -24.17 10.77
C VAL A 291 28.88 -23.07 11.77
N TYR A 292 27.74 -22.37 11.60
CA TYR A 292 27.26 -21.40 12.56
C TYR A 292 27.14 -21.99 13.97
N ARG A 293 26.41 -23.10 14.13
CA ARG A 293 26.19 -23.72 15.44
C ARG A 293 27.50 -24.17 16.09
N ILE A 294 28.38 -24.82 15.32
CA ILE A 294 29.69 -25.26 15.82
C ILE A 294 30.52 -24.06 16.26
N SER A 295 30.60 -23.02 15.42
CA SER A 295 31.42 -21.83 15.72
C SER A 295 30.94 -21.10 16.98
N MET A 296 29.63 -21.03 17.20
CA MET A 296 29.06 -20.44 18.43
C MET A 296 29.43 -21.25 19.67
N TRP A 297 29.30 -22.59 19.62
CA TRP A 297 29.66 -23.46 20.74
C TRP A 297 31.16 -23.41 21.04
N VAL A 298 32.01 -23.50 20.01
CA VAL A 298 33.47 -23.41 20.16
C VAL A 298 33.85 -22.07 20.78
N SER A 299 33.32 -20.96 20.27
CA SER A 299 33.58 -19.63 20.83
C SER A 299 33.13 -19.52 22.29
N ALA A 300 31.94 -20.05 22.63
CA ALA A 300 31.42 -20.05 23.99
C ALA A 300 32.33 -20.84 24.96
N VAL A 301 32.89 -21.97 24.50
CA VAL A 301 33.84 -22.76 25.30
C VAL A 301 35.13 -21.99 25.56
N PHE A 302 35.72 -21.37 24.54
CA PHE A 302 36.93 -20.55 24.71
C PHE A 302 36.69 -19.35 25.65
N ILE A 303 35.56 -18.66 25.49
CA ILE A 303 35.16 -17.56 26.38
C ILE A 303 35.00 -18.06 27.83
N ALA A 304 34.33 -19.20 28.03
CA ALA A 304 34.16 -19.79 29.35
C ALA A 304 35.51 -20.17 29.99
N ILE A 305 36.45 -20.70 29.20
CA ILE A 305 37.80 -21.03 29.67
C ILE A 305 38.50 -19.77 30.20
N VAL A 306 38.48 -18.65 29.47
CA VAL A 306 39.13 -17.40 29.92
C VAL A 306 38.53 -16.88 31.22
N VAL A 307 37.21 -16.97 31.39
CA VAL A 307 36.52 -16.49 32.60
C VAL A 307 36.88 -17.33 33.82
N VAL A 308 36.89 -18.66 33.67
CA VAL A 308 36.95 -19.59 34.82
C VAL A 308 38.38 -20.01 35.18
N THR A 309 39.32 -20.02 34.22
CA THR A 309 40.66 -20.58 34.45
C THR A 309 41.73 -19.50 34.70
N PRO A 310 42.88 -19.85 35.30
CA PRO A 310 43.99 -18.92 35.49
C PRO A 310 44.73 -18.63 34.17
N ILE A 311 45.54 -17.56 34.14
CA ILE A 311 46.34 -17.13 32.97
C ILE A 311 47.18 -18.30 32.42
N SER A 312 47.74 -19.12 33.30
CA SER A 312 48.58 -20.27 32.93
C SER A 312 47.88 -21.33 32.11
N PHE A 313 46.54 -21.36 32.16
CA PHE A 313 45.74 -22.28 31.38
C PHE A 313 45.20 -21.61 30.12
N PHE A 314 44.48 -20.48 30.27
CA PHE A 314 43.83 -19.86 29.10
C PHE A 314 44.82 -19.26 28.11
N SER A 315 46.02 -18.85 28.53
CA SER A 315 47.03 -18.34 27.60
C SER A 315 47.40 -19.39 26.52
N PHE A 316 47.46 -20.68 26.87
CA PHE A 316 47.70 -21.76 25.90
C PHE A 316 46.55 -21.95 24.91
N THR A 317 45.32 -21.58 25.29
CA THR A 317 44.15 -21.74 24.41
C THR A 317 44.21 -20.84 23.18
N PHE A 318 45.04 -19.81 23.20
CA PHE A 318 45.29 -18.91 22.07
C PHE A 318 45.67 -19.64 20.79
N LEU A 319 46.62 -20.60 20.85
CA LEU A 319 47.06 -21.33 19.66
C LEU A 319 45.94 -22.19 19.05
N TYR A 320 45.11 -22.80 19.90
CA TYR A 320 43.95 -23.58 19.44
C TYR A 320 42.85 -22.69 18.87
N PHE A 321 42.63 -21.53 19.49
CA PHE A 321 41.72 -20.51 18.97
C PHE A 321 42.20 -19.99 17.61
N PHE A 322 43.51 -19.83 17.41
CA PHE A 322 44.08 -19.42 16.14
C PHE A 322 43.80 -20.44 15.03
N VAL A 323 43.98 -21.74 15.29
CA VAL A 323 43.59 -22.79 14.33
C VAL A 323 42.10 -22.72 14.00
N PHE A 324 41.25 -22.55 15.01
CA PHE A 324 39.81 -22.34 14.82
C PHE A 324 39.52 -21.10 13.96
N PHE A 325 40.24 -20.01 14.18
CA PHE A 325 40.11 -18.77 13.41
C PHE A 325 40.47 -18.98 11.93
N ILE A 326 41.58 -19.66 11.63
CA ILE A 326 41.96 -19.99 10.25
C ILE A 326 40.86 -20.81 9.55
N LEU A 327 40.34 -21.84 10.23
CA LEU A 327 39.30 -22.70 9.67
C LEU A 327 38.01 -21.91 9.37
N ILE A 328 37.58 -21.02 10.26
CA ILE A 328 36.39 -20.21 10.01
C ILE A 328 36.61 -19.16 8.92
N SER A 329 37.82 -18.59 8.81
CA SER A 329 38.19 -17.69 7.71
C SER A 329 38.15 -18.39 6.34
N MET A 330 38.58 -19.67 6.27
CA MET A 330 38.43 -20.48 5.05
C MET A 330 36.96 -20.68 4.68
N VAL A 331 36.08 -20.91 5.65
CA VAL A 331 34.64 -21.00 5.38
C VAL A 331 34.08 -19.67 4.90
N PHE A 332 34.50 -18.54 5.47
CA PHE A 332 34.08 -17.22 5.00
C PHE A 332 34.47 -17.01 3.54
N LEU A 333 35.71 -17.33 3.18
CA LEU A 333 36.18 -17.24 1.80
C LEU A 333 35.32 -18.10 0.87
N TYR A 334 35.02 -19.34 1.24
CA TYR A 334 34.15 -20.23 0.48
C TYR A 334 32.74 -19.65 0.29
N VAL A 335 32.10 -19.17 1.35
CA VAL A 335 30.75 -18.58 1.32
C VAL A 335 30.70 -17.38 0.37
N ILE A 336 31.74 -16.57 0.36
CA ILE A 336 31.80 -15.36 -0.48
C ILE A 336 32.06 -15.71 -1.94
N ILE A 337 32.94 -16.67 -2.21
CA ILE A 337 33.12 -17.20 -3.58
C ILE A 337 31.79 -17.76 -4.10
N LEU A 338 31.06 -18.51 -3.27
CA LEU A 338 29.74 -19.01 -3.61
C LEU A 338 28.73 -17.87 -3.86
N ALA A 339 28.75 -16.83 -3.03
CA ALA A 339 27.91 -15.64 -3.20
C ALA A 339 28.23 -14.88 -4.51
N TRP A 340 29.50 -14.82 -4.89
CA TRP A 340 29.95 -14.25 -6.15
C TRP A 340 29.45 -15.06 -7.34
N ILE A 341 29.62 -16.39 -7.32
CA ILE A 341 29.12 -17.29 -8.37
C ILE A 341 27.59 -17.17 -8.54
N ARG A 342 26.86 -16.94 -7.44
CA ARG A 342 25.40 -16.71 -7.44
C ARG A 342 24.98 -15.31 -7.90
N GLY A 343 25.90 -14.49 -8.40
CA GLY A 343 25.61 -13.19 -8.99
C GLY A 343 25.26 -12.09 -7.99
N ARG A 344 25.65 -12.20 -6.71
CA ARG A 344 25.46 -11.12 -5.73
C ARG A 344 26.34 -9.93 -6.09
N SER A 345 25.73 -8.83 -6.51
CA SER A 345 26.42 -7.65 -7.04
C SER A 345 27.47 -7.01 -6.12
N HIS A 346 27.35 -7.18 -4.81
CA HIS A 346 28.26 -6.57 -3.83
C HIS A 346 29.27 -7.57 -3.24
N ALA A 347 29.19 -8.87 -3.60
CA ALA A 347 30.07 -9.90 -3.06
C ALA A 347 31.57 -9.64 -3.31
N PRO A 348 32.03 -9.16 -4.50
CA PRO A 348 33.45 -8.92 -4.73
C PRO A 348 34.09 -7.89 -3.80
N ALA A 349 33.35 -6.82 -3.46
CA ALA A 349 33.83 -5.80 -2.53
C ALA A 349 33.94 -6.35 -1.10
N TYR A 350 32.97 -7.18 -0.67
CA TYR A 350 33.07 -7.94 0.58
C TYR A 350 34.30 -8.86 0.60
N THR A 351 34.60 -9.55 -0.51
CA THR A 351 35.77 -10.43 -0.62
C THR A 351 37.07 -9.67 -0.38
N LEU A 352 37.24 -8.54 -1.07
CA LEU A 352 38.47 -7.76 -1.00
C LEU A 352 38.72 -7.24 0.42
N GLY A 353 37.69 -6.67 1.06
CA GLY A 353 37.79 -6.19 2.43
C GLY A 353 38.13 -7.30 3.43
N LEU A 354 37.52 -8.48 3.28
CA LEU A 354 37.77 -9.63 4.16
C LEU A 354 39.14 -10.25 3.95
N LEU A 355 39.65 -10.25 2.71
CA LEU A 355 41.00 -10.71 2.41
C LEU A 355 42.04 -9.80 3.08
N ILE A 356 41.86 -8.48 3.02
CA ILE A 356 42.74 -7.51 3.69
C ILE A 356 42.73 -7.74 5.20
N LEU A 357 41.55 -7.92 5.81
CA LEU A 357 41.44 -8.21 7.23
C LEU A 357 42.10 -9.55 7.60
N PHE A 358 41.95 -10.58 6.76
CA PHE A 358 42.58 -11.88 6.98
C PHE A 358 44.10 -11.79 6.93
N ILE A 359 44.67 -11.06 5.95
CA ILE A 359 46.11 -10.82 5.84
C ILE A 359 46.63 -10.10 7.09
N GLY A 360 45.94 -9.04 7.54
CA GLY A 360 46.34 -8.31 8.74
C GLY A 360 46.26 -9.16 10.01
N THR A 361 45.22 -9.98 10.13
CA THR A 361 45.11 -10.92 11.25
C THR A 361 46.22 -11.97 11.19
N LEU A 362 46.52 -12.51 10.00
CA LEU A 362 47.59 -13.50 9.83
C LEU A 362 48.97 -12.91 10.18
N ASN A 363 49.26 -11.68 9.79
CA ASN A 363 50.49 -10.97 10.18
C ASN A 363 50.63 -10.92 11.71
N ASP A 364 49.61 -10.41 12.41
CA ASP A 364 49.67 -10.23 13.86
C ASP A 364 49.77 -11.57 14.58
N MET A 365 49.10 -12.61 14.07
CA MET A 365 49.20 -13.95 14.62
C MET A 365 50.59 -14.57 14.43
N LEU A 366 51.20 -14.40 13.25
CA LEU A 366 52.58 -14.86 12.98
C LEU A 366 53.60 -14.12 13.86
N ASN A 367 53.37 -12.83 14.12
CA ASN A 367 54.16 -12.04 15.06
C ASN A 367 54.01 -12.55 16.50
N GLU A 368 52.79 -12.85 16.94
CA GLU A 368 52.51 -13.32 18.32
C GLU A 368 53.00 -14.76 18.61
N ILE A 369 53.30 -15.54 17.58
CA ILE A 369 53.98 -16.85 17.70
C ILE A 369 55.49 -16.76 17.43
N GLU A 370 56.03 -15.55 17.28
CA GLU A 370 57.46 -15.26 17.09
C GLU A 370 58.05 -15.90 15.80
N VAL A 371 57.24 -16.00 14.73
CA VAL A 371 57.69 -16.50 13.41
C VAL A 371 58.17 -15.36 12.51
N ILE A 372 57.57 -14.17 12.65
CA ILE A 372 57.99 -12.93 11.99
C ILE A 372 58.09 -11.83 13.04
N GLU A 373 58.93 -10.83 12.81
CA GLU A 373 59.00 -9.61 13.61
C GLU A 373 58.36 -8.48 12.82
N THR A 374 57.07 -8.21 13.09
CA THR A 374 56.34 -7.15 12.41
C THR A 374 55.46 -6.37 13.38
N VAL A 375 55.11 -5.14 13.02
CA VAL A 375 54.16 -4.34 13.80
C VAL A 375 52.75 -4.95 13.74
N LEU A 376 51.96 -4.76 14.79
CA LEU A 376 50.55 -5.16 14.81
C LEU A 376 49.76 -4.30 13.80
N VAL A 377 49.17 -4.91 12.78
CA VAL A 377 48.44 -4.24 11.69
C VAL A 377 46.94 -4.57 11.64
N VAL A 378 46.43 -5.46 12.49
CA VAL A 378 45.01 -5.89 12.44
C VAL A 378 44.04 -4.71 12.59
N HIS A 379 44.39 -3.72 13.41
CA HIS A 379 43.54 -2.54 13.62
C HIS A 379 43.50 -1.62 12.39
N TYR A 380 44.59 -1.50 11.64
CA TYR A 380 44.60 -0.77 10.36
C TYR A 380 43.81 -1.51 9.27
N THR A 381 44.02 -2.83 9.14
CA THR A 381 43.29 -3.64 8.15
C THR A 381 41.80 -3.71 8.44
N MET A 382 41.39 -3.73 9.72
CA MET A 382 39.99 -3.59 10.12
C MET A 382 39.46 -2.21 9.79
N PHE A 383 40.21 -1.13 10.03
CA PHE A 383 39.77 0.22 9.64
C PHE A 383 39.52 0.32 8.13
N VAL A 384 40.40 -0.25 7.29
CA VAL A 384 40.18 -0.35 5.84
C VAL A 384 38.93 -1.18 5.53
N TYR A 385 38.75 -2.33 6.21
CA TYR A 385 37.54 -3.13 6.07
C TYR A 385 36.26 -2.34 6.41
N LEU A 386 36.31 -1.49 7.44
CA LEU A 386 35.18 -0.62 7.81
C LEU A 386 34.82 0.35 6.68
N LEU A 387 35.81 0.96 6.03
CA LEU A 387 35.57 1.89 4.92
C LEU A 387 34.92 1.17 3.72
N VAL A 388 35.42 -0.02 3.39
CA VAL A 388 34.84 -0.89 2.37
C VAL A 388 33.39 -1.25 2.74
N TYR A 389 33.15 -1.60 4.00
CA TYR A 389 31.82 -1.96 4.50
C TYR A 389 30.84 -0.79 4.46
N ALA A 390 31.26 0.39 4.92
CA ALA A 390 30.46 1.61 4.91
C ALA A 390 30.04 2.00 3.49
N TYR A 391 30.96 1.87 2.52
CA TYR A 391 30.67 2.06 1.11
C TYR A 391 29.62 1.07 0.59
N ILE A 392 29.83 -0.23 0.85
CA ILE A 392 28.88 -1.28 0.42
C ILE A 392 27.49 -1.04 1.01
N PHE A 393 27.43 -0.64 2.28
CA PHE A 393 26.18 -0.29 2.93
C PHE A 393 25.50 0.90 2.27
N ALA A 394 26.25 1.97 1.99
CA ALA A 394 25.73 3.16 1.32
C ALA A 394 25.17 2.82 -0.07
N ASP A 395 25.89 2.02 -0.86
CA ASP A 395 25.44 1.59 -2.19
C ASP A 395 24.17 0.72 -2.12
N LYS A 396 24.16 -0.28 -1.22
CA LYS A 396 22.98 -1.12 -0.97
C LYS A 396 21.78 -0.29 -0.52
N SER A 397 21.98 0.68 0.36
CA SER A 397 20.93 1.59 0.83
C SER A 397 20.38 2.44 -0.31
N ASN A 398 21.26 3.03 -1.13
CA ASN A 398 20.88 3.81 -2.31
C ASN A 398 20.11 2.96 -3.33
N TYR A 399 20.54 1.73 -3.57
CA TYR A 399 19.84 0.79 -4.46
C TYR A 399 18.43 0.46 -3.92
N LEU A 400 18.31 0.13 -2.63
CA LEU A 400 17.02 -0.17 -2.01
C LEU A 400 16.10 1.05 -2.01
N GLN A 401 16.64 2.26 -1.80
CA GLN A 401 15.87 3.49 -1.84
C GLN A 401 15.36 3.81 -3.26
N LYS A 402 16.21 3.66 -4.30
CA LYS A 402 15.77 3.79 -5.69
C LYS A 402 14.68 2.79 -6.06
N LYS A 403 14.82 1.53 -5.62
CA LYS A 403 13.80 0.50 -5.84
C LYS A 403 12.50 0.83 -5.10
N SER A 404 12.59 1.32 -3.87
CA SER A 404 11.44 1.77 -3.08
C SER A 404 10.73 2.95 -3.74
N GLN A 405 11.48 3.93 -4.25
CA GLN A 405 10.91 5.08 -4.95
C GLN A 405 10.19 4.65 -6.23
N LYS A 406 10.83 3.81 -7.06
CA LYS A 406 10.20 3.28 -8.27
C LYS A 406 8.90 2.54 -7.97
N LEU A 407 8.88 1.73 -6.92
CA LEU A 407 7.67 1.02 -6.51
C LEU A 407 6.58 1.99 -6.00
N ALA A 408 6.97 3.04 -5.28
CA ALA A 408 6.04 4.08 -4.86
C ALA A 408 5.42 4.83 -6.05
N ASP A 409 6.23 5.13 -7.07
CA ASP A 409 5.77 5.77 -8.31
C ASP A 409 4.80 4.85 -9.08
N GLU A 410 5.11 3.54 -9.18
CA GLU A 410 4.21 2.53 -9.78
C GLU A 410 2.87 2.42 -9.01
N VAL A 411 2.92 2.40 -7.68
CA VAL A 411 1.71 2.38 -6.83
C VAL A 411 0.90 3.66 -7.01
N SER A 412 1.56 4.82 -7.07
CA SER A 412 0.87 6.10 -7.30
C SER A 412 0.19 6.14 -8.67
N LEU A 413 0.83 5.60 -9.71
CA LEU A 413 0.25 5.52 -11.05
C LEU A 413 -1.01 4.64 -11.07
N VAL A 414 -0.93 3.45 -10.47
CA VAL A 414 -2.09 2.53 -10.36
C VAL A 414 -3.21 3.15 -9.54
N LYS A 415 -2.88 3.84 -8.44
CA LYS A 415 -3.85 4.55 -7.62
C LYS A 415 -4.61 5.60 -8.42
N ASN A 416 -3.90 6.48 -9.13
CA ASN A 416 -4.53 7.54 -9.92
C ASN A 416 -5.44 6.96 -11.02
N HIS A 417 -4.98 5.91 -11.71
CA HIS A 417 -5.81 5.23 -12.71
C HIS A 417 -7.08 4.62 -12.12
N LEU A 418 -7.01 4.06 -10.90
CA LEU A 418 -8.19 3.56 -10.19
C LEU A 418 -9.14 4.68 -9.77
N GLU A 419 -8.62 5.83 -9.33
CA GLU A 419 -9.44 7.00 -9.00
C GLU A 419 -10.21 7.51 -10.22
N ASP A 420 -9.53 7.65 -11.38
CA ASP A 420 -10.16 8.03 -12.65
C ASP A 420 -11.27 7.04 -13.06
N LEU A 421 -10.99 5.73 -12.97
CA LEU A 421 -11.96 4.69 -13.31
C LEU A 421 -13.17 4.68 -12.37
N VAL A 422 -12.95 4.93 -11.08
CA VAL A 422 -14.04 5.05 -10.09
C VAL A 422 -14.90 6.27 -10.40
N GLU A 423 -14.31 7.40 -10.77
CA GLU A 423 -15.05 8.61 -11.17
C GLU A 423 -15.88 8.36 -12.44
N GLU A 424 -15.30 7.75 -13.47
CA GLU A 424 -16.01 7.34 -14.69
C GLU A 424 -17.20 6.42 -14.36
N ARG A 425 -17.00 5.36 -13.57
CA ARG A 425 -18.09 4.45 -13.20
C ARG A 425 -19.16 5.12 -12.34
N THR A 426 -18.78 6.05 -11.48
CA THR A 426 -19.73 6.78 -10.63
C THR A 426 -20.62 7.69 -11.47
N THR A 427 -20.05 8.39 -12.46
CA THR A 427 -20.81 9.23 -13.38
C THR A 427 -21.72 8.41 -14.30
N GLU A 428 -21.26 7.27 -14.83
CA GLU A 428 -22.10 6.32 -15.59
C GLU A 428 -23.29 5.83 -14.74
N LEU A 429 -23.04 5.43 -13.49
CA LEU A 429 -24.08 4.95 -12.58
C LEU A 429 -25.10 6.05 -12.25
N GLN A 430 -24.66 7.29 -12.03
CA GLN A 430 -25.55 8.42 -11.80
C GLN A 430 -26.44 8.73 -13.02
N ALA A 431 -25.86 8.69 -14.22
CA ALA A 431 -26.62 8.87 -15.46
C ALA A 431 -27.66 7.76 -15.62
N MET A 432 -27.28 6.50 -15.42
CA MET A 432 -28.17 5.35 -15.51
C MET A 432 -29.28 5.38 -14.45
N SER A 433 -28.95 5.77 -13.21
CA SER A 433 -29.94 5.96 -12.14
C SER A 433 -30.95 7.05 -12.47
N THR A 434 -30.50 8.16 -13.08
CA THR A 434 -31.37 9.27 -13.47
C THR A 434 -32.32 8.85 -14.60
N GLU A 435 -31.81 8.12 -15.59
CA GLU A 435 -32.63 7.58 -16.68
C GLU A 435 -33.64 6.55 -16.17
N LEU A 436 -33.23 5.66 -15.24
CA LEU A 436 -34.13 4.70 -14.63
C LEU A 436 -35.29 5.37 -13.90
N GLU A 437 -35.01 6.43 -13.12
CA GLU A 437 -36.06 7.18 -12.43
C GLU A 437 -37.01 7.86 -13.42
N ARG A 438 -36.48 8.41 -14.53
CA ARG A 438 -37.29 8.99 -15.60
C ARG A 438 -38.22 7.96 -16.25
N GLN A 439 -37.72 6.75 -16.50
CA GLN A 439 -38.51 5.65 -17.06
C GLN A 439 -39.61 5.21 -16.09
N LYS A 440 -39.29 5.12 -14.80
CA LYS A 440 -40.24 4.79 -13.75
C LYS A 440 -41.38 5.81 -13.68
N VAL A 441 -41.08 7.11 -13.65
CA VAL A 441 -42.10 8.18 -13.65
C VAL A 441 -43.00 8.10 -14.88
N LYS A 442 -42.42 7.87 -16.07
CA LYS A 442 -43.20 7.70 -17.31
C LYS A 442 -44.10 6.47 -17.26
N LEU A 443 -43.61 5.36 -16.71
CA LEU A 443 -44.36 4.13 -16.56
C LEU A 443 -45.53 4.30 -15.57
N GLU A 444 -45.31 4.98 -14.45
CA GLU A 444 -46.35 5.31 -13.47
C GLU A 444 -47.46 6.19 -14.10
N SER A 445 -47.08 7.23 -14.85
CA SER A 445 -48.04 8.08 -15.58
C SER A 445 -48.86 7.27 -16.58
N THR A 446 -48.20 6.45 -17.40
CA THR A 446 -48.88 5.65 -18.44
C THR A 446 -49.84 4.62 -17.81
N ASN A 447 -49.45 4.05 -16.67
CA ASN A 447 -50.30 3.11 -15.94
C ASN A 447 -51.54 3.82 -15.35
N SER A 448 -51.39 5.04 -14.84
CA SER A 448 -52.52 5.84 -14.35
C SER A 448 -53.54 6.13 -15.46
N ASP A 449 -53.07 6.59 -16.62
CA ASP A 449 -53.94 6.88 -17.78
C ASP A 449 -54.69 5.62 -18.25
N LEU A 450 -54.00 4.48 -18.26
CA LEU A 450 -54.59 3.19 -18.64
C LEU A 450 -55.71 2.79 -17.67
N VAL A 451 -55.50 2.96 -16.37
CA VAL A 451 -56.51 2.66 -15.33
C VAL A 451 -57.74 3.56 -15.49
N GLU A 452 -57.56 4.85 -15.76
CA GLU A 452 -58.68 5.78 -15.96
C GLU A 452 -59.51 5.43 -17.21
N ALA A 453 -58.84 5.12 -18.33
CA ALA A 453 -59.49 4.68 -19.55
C ALA A 453 -60.26 3.37 -19.35
N MET A 454 -59.67 2.41 -18.63
CA MET A 454 -60.31 1.13 -18.33
C MET A 454 -61.55 1.30 -17.45
N ASN A 455 -61.48 2.16 -16.42
CA ASN A 455 -62.61 2.45 -15.54
C ASN A 455 -63.77 3.12 -16.28
N SER A 456 -63.48 4.07 -17.17
CA SER A 456 -64.48 4.75 -18.01
C SER A 456 -65.20 3.75 -18.92
N ARG A 457 -64.44 2.85 -19.56
CA ARG A 457 -65.00 1.77 -20.41
C ARG A 457 -65.93 0.84 -19.63
N ASN A 458 -65.53 0.43 -18.42
CA ASN A 458 -66.33 -0.49 -17.61
C ASN A 458 -67.65 0.12 -17.12
N ARG A 459 -67.64 1.40 -16.72
CA ARG A 459 -68.88 2.12 -16.34
C ARG A 459 -69.89 2.17 -17.48
N LEU A 460 -69.43 2.37 -18.70
CA LEU A 460 -70.29 2.48 -19.86
C LEU A 460 -70.92 1.13 -20.25
N PHE A 461 -70.16 0.03 -20.21
CA PHE A 461 -70.72 -1.32 -20.39
C PHE A 461 -71.82 -1.65 -19.37
N ALA A 462 -71.66 -1.21 -18.12
CA ALA A 462 -72.68 -1.42 -17.09
C ALA A 462 -74.01 -0.71 -17.43
N ILE A 463 -73.95 0.53 -17.95
CA ILE A 463 -75.14 1.29 -18.37
C ILE A 463 -75.84 0.60 -19.54
N ILE A 464 -75.09 0.20 -20.58
CA ILE A 464 -75.66 -0.52 -21.75
C ILE A 464 -76.38 -1.80 -21.31
N GLY A 465 -75.73 -2.58 -20.44
CA GLY A 465 -76.29 -3.85 -19.96
C GLY A 465 -77.62 -3.67 -19.24
N HIS A 466 -77.82 -2.53 -18.56
CA HIS A 466 -79.09 -2.20 -17.90
C HIS A 466 -80.18 -1.84 -18.91
N ASP A 467 -79.88 -0.94 -19.85
CA ASP A 467 -80.89 -0.35 -20.74
C ASP A 467 -81.35 -1.27 -21.87
N VAL A 468 -80.54 -2.28 -22.24
CA VAL A 468 -80.94 -3.35 -23.16
C VAL A 468 -81.75 -4.44 -22.46
N ARG A 469 -81.41 -4.78 -21.21
CA ARG A 469 -82.05 -5.88 -20.47
C ARG A 469 -83.51 -5.58 -20.14
N ALA A 470 -83.82 -4.34 -19.78
CA ALA A 470 -85.16 -3.92 -19.40
C ALA A 470 -86.22 -4.18 -20.51
N PRO A 471 -86.10 -3.64 -21.73
CA PRO A 471 -87.10 -3.85 -22.79
C PRO A 471 -87.19 -5.31 -23.27
N ILE A 472 -86.07 -6.03 -23.32
CA ILE A 472 -86.07 -7.48 -23.63
C ILE A 472 -86.84 -8.25 -22.55
N GLY A 473 -86.64 -7.94 -21.27
CA GLY A 473 -87.38 -8.55 -20.16
C GLY A 473 -88.88 -8.30 -20.25
N TYR A 474 -89.29 -7.07 -20.59
CA TYR A 474 -90.71 -6.74 -20.79
C TYR A 474 -91.32 -7.51 -21.99
N ASN A 475 -90.58 -7.63 -23.10
CA ASN A 475 -91.04 -8.39 -24.27
C ASN A 475 -91.19 -9.88 -23.95
N LEU A 476 -90.25 -10.44 -23.19
CA LEU A 476 -90.29 -11.82 -22.77
C LEU A 476 -91.52 -12.09 -21.89
N GLN A 477 -91.77 -11.23 -20.90
CA GLN A 477 -92.95 -11.35 -20.03
C GLN A 477 -94.26 -11.21 -20.82
N ALA A 478 -94.34 -10.26 -21.75
CA ALA A 478 -95.52 -10.10 -22.60
C ALA A 478 -95.75 -11.32 -23.52
N LEU A 479 -94.68 -11.94 -24.04
CA LEU A 479 -94.75 -13.20 -24.78
C LEU A 479 -95.27 -14.34 -23.91
N GLU A 480 -94.73 -14.50 -22.70
CA GLU A 480 -95.16 -15.51 -21.73
C GLU A 480 -96.66 -15.34 -21.41
N MET A 481 -97.12 -14.12 -21.15
CA MET A 481 -98.53 -13.83 -20.88
C MET A 481 -99.45 -14.21 -22.06
N LEU A 482 -99.00 -14.00 -23.30
CA LEU A 482 -99.74 -14.38 -24.51
C LEU A 482 -99.76 -15.89 -24.76
N ILE A 483 -98.69 -16.61 -24.39
CA ILE A 483 -98.59 -18.07 -24.50
C ILE A 483 -99.45 -18.75 -23.43
N ASP A 484 -99.39 -18.27 -22.19
CA ASP A 484 -100.06 -18.90 -21.04
C ASP A 484 -101.57 -18.63 -21.01
N ASN A 485 -102.05 -17.59 -21.70
CA ASN A 485 -103.48 -17.23 -21.76
C ASN A 485 -104.01 -17.23 -23.20
N PRO A 486 -104.23 -18.40 -23.82
CA PRO A 486 -104.70 -18.50 -25.21
C PRO A 486 -106.09 -17.88 -25.45
N ASP A 487 -106.93 -17.79 -24.41
CA ASP A 487 -108.28 -17.20 -24.43
C ASP A 487 -108.31 -15.69 -24.15
N ILE A 488 -107.15 -15.02 -24.08
CA ILE A 488 -107.06 -13.57 -23.85
C ILE A 488 -107.92 -12.80 -24.86
N VAL A 489 -108.64 -11.79 -24.35
CA VAL A 489 -109.54 -10.95 -25.15
C VAL A 489 -108.74 -10.29 -26.28
N GLU A 490 -109.27 -10.32 -27.50
CA GLU A 490 -108.58 -9.83 -28.70
C GLU A 490 -108.05 -8.39 -28.55
N LYS A 491 -108.77 -7.56 -27.78
CA LYS A 491 -108.32 -6.20 -27.45
C LYS A 491 -107.04 -6.20 -26.61
N GLU A 492 -106.97 -6.99 -25.54
CA GLU A 492 -105.79 -7.11 -24.67
C GLU A 492 -104.62 -7.78 -25.39
N ARG A 493 -104.89 -8.80 -26.23
CA ARG A 493 -103.90 -9.41 -27.13
C ARG A 493 -103.23 -8.36 -28.01
N LYS A 494 -104.05 -7.52 -28.65
CA LYS A 494 -103.58 -6.45 -29.54
C LYS A 494 -102.82 -5.36 -28.78
N GLU A 495 -103.19 -5.06 -27.55
CA GLU A 495 -102.45 -4.12 -26.69
C GLU A 495 -101.08 -4.67 -26.28
N LEU A 496 -100.97 -5.93 -25.87
CA LEU A 496 -99.69 -6.59 -25.55
C LEU A 496 -98.76 -6.66 -26.77
N LEU A 497 -99.29 -7.08 -27.94
CA LEU A 497 -98.51 -7.13 -29.18
C LEU A 497 -98.03 -5.73 -29.61
N LYS A 498 -98.85 -4.68 -29.43
CA LYS A 498 -98.44 -3.29 -29.68
C LYS A 498 -97.34 -2.84 -28.72
N MET A 499 -97.45 -3.17 -27.43
CA MET A 499 -96.40 -2.85 -26.45
C MET A 499 -95.09 -3.57 -26.79
N MET A 500 -95.14 -4.84 -27.18
CA MET A 500 -93.96 -5.59 -27.62
C MET A 500 -93.34 -5.03 -28.89
N ALA A 501 -94.14 -4.64 -29.87
CA ALA A 501 -93.66 -4.02 -31.10
C ALA A 501 -92.93 -2.71 -30.79
N SER A 502 -93.55 -1.85 -29.96
CA SER A 502 -92.94 -0.59 -29.52
C SER A 502 -91.64 -0.82 -28.72
N SER A 503 -91.62 -1.76 -27.79
CA SER A 503 -90.43 -2.10 -26.99
C SER A 503 -89.30 -2.72 -27.84
N SER A 504 -89.64 -3.54 -28.84
CA SER A 504 -88.68 -4.09 -29.80
C SER A 504 -88.08 -3.01 -30.69
N GLU A 505 -88.89 -2.06 -31.15
CA GLU A 505 -88.43 -0.90 -31.92
C GLU A 505 -87.49 0.00 -31.09
N VAL A 506 -87.82 0.26 -29.82
CA VAL A 506 -86.93 0.98 -28.89
C VAL A 506 -85.60 0.25 -28.70
N THR A 507 -85.63 -1.09 -28.52
CA THR A 507 -84.41 -1.90 -28.34
C THR A 507 -83.56 -1.95 -29.61
N TYR A 508 -84.19 -2.08 -30.77
CA TYR A 508 -83.51 -2.09 -32.06
C TYR A 508 -82.79 -0.75 -32.31
N ASN A 509 -83.50 0.37 -32.07
CA ASN A 509 -82.90 1.71 -32.18
C ASN A 509 -81.75 1.91 -31.17
N LEU A 510 -81.84 1.35 -29.96
CA LEU A 510 -80.75 1.38 -28.98
C LEU A 510 -79.52 0.60 -29.47
N LEU A 511 -79.72 -0.59 -30.02
CA LEU A 511 -78.64 -1.44 -30.54
C LEU A 511 -77.96 -0.81 -31.76
N ASP A 512 -78.74 -0.25 -32.67
CA ASP A 512 -78.23 0.44 -33.88
C ASP A 512 -77.39 1.67 -33.49
N ASN A 513 -77.91 2.48 -32.57
CA ASN A 513 -77.16 3.58 -31.95
C ASN A 513 -75.86 3.11 -31.28
N LEU A 514 -75.89 1.99 -30.55
CA LEU A 514 -74.71 1.42 -29.90
C LEU A 514 -73.65 0.92 -30.89
N LEU A 515 -74.07 0.31 -32.00
CA LEU A 515 -73.16 -0.16 -33.04
C LEU A 515 -72.44 1.00 -33.73
N VAL A 516 -73.16 2.09 -34.03
CA VAL A 516 -72.58 3.30 -34.60
C VAL A 516 -71.58 3.92 -33.62
N TRP A 517 -71.94 4.03 -32.34
CA TRP A 517 -71.05 4.56 -31.31
C TRP A 517 -69.80 3.68 -31.09
N GLY A 518 -69.94 2.35 -31.04
CA GLY A 518 -68.80 1.44 -30.90
C GLY A 518 -67.79 1.54 -32.06
N ARG A 519 -68.27 1.84 -33.27
CA ARG A 519 -67.41 2.15 -34.42
C ARG A 519 -66.73 3.51 -34.28
N SER A 520 -67.40 4.51 -33.70
CA SER A 520 -66.84 5.83 -33.39
C SER A 520 -65.67 5.73 -32.41
N GLN A 521 -65.83 5.01 -31.28
CA GLN A 521 -64.80 4.85 -30.25
C GLN A 521 -63.55 4.10 -30.74
N THR A 522 -63.68 3.27 -31.77
CA THR A 522 -62.55 2.54 -32.36
C THR A 522 -61.89 3.29 -33.52
N GLY A 523 -62.35 4.52 -33.81
CA GLY A 523 -61.88 5.33 -34.95
C GLY A 523 -62.27 4.74 -36.31
N LYS A 524 -63.23 3.81 -36.34
CA LYS A 524 -63.66 3.07 -37.53
C LYS A 524 -64.94 3.64 -38.17
N LEU A 525 -65.57 4.64 -37.55
CA LEU A 525 -66.67 5.38 -38.17
C LEU A 525 -66.08 6.32 -39.24
N LYS A 526 -66.24 5.96 -40.52
CA LYS A 526 -65.85 6.79 -41.66
C LYS A 526 -67.10 7.11 -42.48
N ALA A 527 -67.30 8.38 -42.80
CA ALA A 527 -68.36 8.79 -43.73
C ALA A 527 -67.97 8.43 -45.17
N THR A 528 -68.95 7.99 -45.97
CA THR A 528 -68.83 7.85 -47.42
C THR A 528 -69.68 8.93 -48.11
N PRO A 529 -69.13 10.12 -48.38
CA PRO A 529 -69.94 11.24 -48.85
C PRO A 529 -70.51 10.98 -50.24
N VAL A 530 -71.83 11.13 -50.37
CA VAL A 530 -72.56 11.08 -51.64
C VAL A 530 -73.39 12.35 -51.79
N ARG A 531 -73.85 12.65 -53.00
CA ARG A 531 -74.77 13.77 -53.25
C ARG A 531 -76.15 13.39 -52.75
N VAL A 532 -76.60 14.03 -51.67
CA VAL A 532 -77.88 13.74 -51.00
C VAL A 532 -78.85 14.90 -51.19
N LYS A 533 -80.09 14.60 -51.60
CA LYS A 533 -81.19 15.56 -51.63
C LYS A 533 -81.85 15.62 -50.26
N LEU A 534 -81.79 16.78 -49.59
CA LEU A 534 -82.27 16.92 -48.21
C LEU A 534 -83.77 16.73 -48.07
N LYS A 535 -84.54 17.19 -49.07
CA LYS A 535 -86.00 17.12 -49.07
C LYS A 535 -86.46 15.66 -48.96
N ASP A 536 -85.87 14.77 -49.76
CA ASP A 536 -86.20 13.35 -49.78
C ASP A 536 -85.94 12.68 -48.42
N LEU A 537 -84.80 12.97 -47.77
CA LEU A 537 -84.48 12.42 -46.45
C LEU A 537 -85.40 12.93 -45.33
N ILE A 538 -85.79 14.20 -45.40
CA ILE A 538 -86.70 14.80 -44.42
C ILE A 538 -88.10 14.21 -44.59
N ASP A 539 -88.57 14.05 -45.82
CA ASP A 539 -89.86 13.45 -46.11
C ASP A 539 -89.88 11.96 -45.68
N GLU A 540 -88.82 11.19 -45.96
CA GLU A 540 -88.66 9.80 -45.48
C GLU A 540 -88.65 9.72 -43.94
N SER A 541 -87.99 10.67 -43.27
CA SER A 541 -87.96 10.73 -41.79
C SER A 541 -89.31 11.10 -41.19
N LEU A 542 -90.10 11.95 -41.86
CA LEU A 542 -91.43 12.36 -41.43
C LEU A 542 -92.47 11.26 -41.66
N GLU A 543 -92.35 10.49 -42.74
CA GLU A 543 -93.22 9.34 -43.01
C GLU A 543 -93.15 8.31 -41.87
N LEU A 544 -91.95 8.02 -41.37
CA LEU A 544 -91.74 7.06 -40.29
C LEU A 544 -92.49 7.44 -39.01
N ILE A 545 -92.58 8.74 -38.69
CA ILE A 545 -93.21 9.24 -37.45
C ILE A 545 -94.63 9.79 -37.66
N ASN A 546 -95.17 9.69 -38.88
CA ASN A 546 -96.44 10.30 -39.28
C ASN A 546 -97.63 9.89 -38.39
N ILE A 547 -97.64 8.63 -37.94
CA ILE A 547 -98.68 8.13 -37.02
C ILE A 547 -98.62 8.89 -35.69
N GLY A 548 -97.43 9.04 -35.10
CA GLY A 548 -97.24 9.76 -33.84
C GLY A 548 -97.55 11.25 -33.95
N LEU A 549 -97.20 11.88 -35.08
CA LEU A 549 -97.56 13.27 -35.39
C LEU A 549 -99.08 13.47 -35.42
N LYS A 550 -99.82 12.54 -36.04
CA LYS A 550 -101.29 12.57 -36.10
C LYS A 550 -101.94 12.30 -34.74
N GLU A 551 -101.42 11.35 -33.98
CA GLU A 551 -101.93 11.05 -32.63
C GLU A 551 -101.80 12.25 -31.67
N LYS A 552 -100.68 12.98 -31.72
CA LYS A 552 -100.47 14.19 -30.92
C LYS A 552 -101.11 15.47 -31.52
N HIS A 553 -101.77 15.36 -32.67
CA HIS A 553 -102.33 16.49 -33.42
C HIS A 553 -101.29 17.62 -33.67
N LEU A 554 -100.05 17.27 -33.99
CA LEU A 554 -98.97 18.24 -34.19
C LEU A 554 -99.03 18.89 -35.57
N LYS A 555 -98.76 20.19 -35.64
CA LYS A 555 -98.62 20.92 -36.90
C LYS A 555 -97.17 20.86 -37.37
N VAL A 556 -96.91 20.26 -38.54
CA VAL A 556 -95.56 20.20 -39.12
C VAL A 556 -95.47 21.11 -40.33
N GLU A 557 -94.53 22.05 -40.31
CA GLU A 557 -94.27 22.98 -41.41
C GLU A 557 -92.85 22.78 -41.95
N VAL A 558 -92.76 22.41 -43.23
CA VAL A 558 -91.49 22.08 -43.90
C VAL A 558 -91.13 23.18 -44.90
N TYR A 559 -90.11 23.96 -44.56
CA TYR A 559 -89.52 25.04 -45.35
C TYR A 559 -88.16 24.62 -45.92
N VAL A 560 -88.17 23.56 -46.73
CA VAL A 560 -86.97 23.01 -47.35
C VAL A 560 -87.05 23.13 -48.87
N SER A 561 -86.04 23.77 -49.46
CA SER A 561 -85.97 23.96 -50.90
C SER A 561 -85.65 22.64 -51.62
N GLU A 562 -86.36 22.35 -52.71
CA GLU A 562 -86.09 21.22 -53.61
C GLU A 562 -84.66 21.21 -54.17
N GLY A 563 -84.02 22.39 -54.24
CA GLY A 563 -82.65 22.57 -54.76
C GLY A 563 -81.54 22.38 -53.72
N HIS A 564 -81.85 22.01 -52.47
CA HIS A 564 -80.83 21.83 -51.44
C HIS A 564 -80.24 20.41 -51.44
N TYR A 565 -78.99 20.32 -51.91
CA TYR A 565 -78.19 19.10 -51.91
C TYR A 565 -76.96 19.26 -51.00
N VAL A 566 -76.59 18.20 -50.30
CA VAL A 566 -75.40 18.15 -49.42
C VAL A 566 -74.47 17.00 -49.81
N GLU A 567 -73.20 17.15 -49.46
CA GLU A 567 -72.17 16.12 -49.64
C GLU A 567 -71.93 15.41 -48.30
N ALA A 568 -72.62 14.29 -48.08
CA ALA A 568 -72.59 13.55 -46.82
C ALA A 568 -72.92 12.08 -47.04
N ASP A 569 -72.61 11.24 -46.07
CA ASP A 569 -73.08 9.86 -46.02
C ASP A 569 -74.59 9.85 -45.78
N ARG A 570 -75.35 9.30 -46.75
CA ARG A 570 -76.81 9.35 -46.76
C ARG A 570 -77.42 8.70 -45.52
N ASP A 571 -76.92 7.53 -45.13
CA ASP A 571 -77.52 6.74 -44.05
C ASP A 571 -77.19 7.36 -42.68
N GLN A 572 -75.96 7.87 -42.53
CA GLN A 572 -75.57 8.65 -41.37
C GLN A 572 -76.42 9.92 -41.21
N LEU A 573 -76.61 10.67 -42.30
CA LEU A 573 -77.41 11.90 -42.27
C LEU A 573 -78.90 11.59 -42.01
N TYR A 574 -79.42 10.48 -42.53
CA TYR A 574 -80.75 9.98 -42.22
C TYR A 574 -80.91 9.69 -40.72
N ILE A 575 -79.93 9.03 -40.07
CA ILE A 575 -79.95 8.79 -38.62
C ILE A 575 -80.03 10.11 -37.84
N VAL A 576 -79.26 11.13 -38.25
CA VAL A 576 -79.29 12.46 -37.62
C VAL A 576 -80.68 13.07 -37.74
N ILE A 577 -81.22 13.18 -38.97
CA ILE A 577 -82.52 13.82 -39.22
C ILE A 577 -83.63 13.05 -38.49
N ARG A 578 -83.68 11.72 -38.62
CA ARG A 578 -84.65 10.85 -37.94
C ARG A 578 -84.62 11.06 -36.42
N ASN A 579 -83.44 11.07 -35.80
CA ASN A 579 -83.31 11.24 -34.34
C ASN A 579 -83.75 12.64 -33.89
N LEU A 580 -83.38 13.69 -34.61
CA LEU A 580 -83.76 15.06 -34.26
C LEU A 580 -85.27 15.30 -34.45
N VAL A 581 -85.86 14.81 -35.54
CA VAL A 581 -87.30 14.93 -35.80
C VAL A 581 -88.09 14.06 -34.79
N SER A 582 -87.61 12.86 -34.46
CA SER A 582 -88.20 12.01 -33.41
C SER A 582 -88.17 12.70 -32.04
N ASN A 583 -87.05 13.34 -31.68
CA ASN A 583 -86.94 14.13 -30.45
C ASN A 583 -87.93 15.30 -30.45
N ALA A 584 -88.02 16.05 -31.56
CA ALA A 584 -88.98 17.14 -31.70
C ALA A 584 -90.42 16.65 -31.47
N MET A 585 -90.84 15.54 -32.08
CA MET A 585 -92.16 14.94 -31.84
C MET A 585 -92.35 14.48 -30.38
N LYS A 586 -91.32 13.86 -29.80
CA LYS A 586 -91.37 13.31 -28.44
C LYS A 586 -91.52 14.39 -27.37
N PHE A 587 -90.83 15.52 -27.52
CA PHE A 587 -90.80 16.58 -26.51
C PHE A 587 -91.78 17.75 -26.78
N THR A 588 -92.54 17.69 -27.88
CA THR A 588 -93.63 18.63 -28.15
C THR A 588 -94.95 18.14 -27.52
N PRO A 589 -95.67 18.99 -26.76
CA PRO A 589 -97.02 18.71 -26.27
C PRO A 589 -98.07 18.61 -27.39
N GLU A 590 -99.25 18.08 -27.09
CA GLU A 590 -100.35 18.01 -28.06
C GLU A 590 -100.73 19.38 -28.64
N LYS A 591 -101.07 19.43 -29.93
CA LYS A 591 -101.37 20.67 -30.68
C LYS A 591 -100.21 21.66 -30.82
N GLY A 592 -98.99 21.28 -30.44
CA GLY A 592 -97.78 22.05 -30.73
C GLY A 592 -97.35 21.99 -32.19
N SER A 593 -96.26 22.68 -32.50
CA SER A 593 -95.74 22.82 -33.87
C SER A 593 -94.29 22.40 -33.99
N ILE A 594 -93.94 21.78 -35.12
CA ILE A 594 -92.57 21.45 -35.53
C ILE A 594 -92.28 22.14 -36.86
N TYR A 595 -91.19 22.90 -36.90
CA TYR A 595 -90.73 23.63 -38.07
C TYR A 595 -89.41 23.04 -38.53
N ILE A 596 -89.37 22.56 -39.77
CA ILE A 596 -88.14 22.05 -40.38
C ILE A 596 -87.78 23.01 -41.51
N SER A 597 -86.61 23.63 -41.42
CA SER A 597 -86.15 24.58 -42.43
C SER A 597 -84.73 24.28 -42.88
N SER A 598 -84.40 24.71 -44.10
CA SER A 598 -83.04 24.64 -44.60
C SER A 598 -82.66 25.96 -45.26
N LYS A 599 -81.43 26.42 -45.02
CA LYS A 599 -80.88 27.62 -45.64
C LYS A 599 -79.47 27.33 -46.14
N LYS A 600 -79.20 27.69 -47.40
CA LYS A 600 -77.85 27.66 -47.96
C LYS A 600 -77.13 28.95 -47.54
N TYR A 601 -76.00 28.82 -46.85
CA TYR A 601 -75.19 29.94 -46.38
C TYR A 601 -73.71 29.54 -46.44
N ASP A 602 -72.89 30.41 -47.04
CA ASP A 602 -71.41 30.29 -47.07
C ASP A 602 -70.86 28.90 -47.48
N GLY A 603 -71.42 28.30 -48.54
CA GLY A 603 -70.96 26.99 -49.04
C GLY A 603 -71.49 25.77 -48.27
N GLU A 604 -72.31 25.97 -47.24
CA GLU A 604 -72.98 24.92 -46.47
C GLU A 604 -74.51 25.02 -46.61
N VAL A 605 -75.21 23.93 -46.31
CA VAL A 605 -76.64 23.93 -46.05
C VAL A 605 -76.87 23.70 -44.57
N VAL A 606 -77.48 24.69 -43.92
CA VAL A 606 -77.88 24.61 -42.51
C VAL A 606 -79.29 24.08 -42.43
N ILE A 607 -79.47 22.96 -41.73
CA ILE A 607 -80.76 22.35 -41.44
C ILE A 607 -81.13 22.68 -40.00
N SER A 608 -82.32 23.23 -39.80
CA SER A 608 -82.83 23.60 -38.48
C SER A 608 -84.17 22.92 -38.23
N ILE A 609 -84.24 22.15 -37.14
CA ILE A 609 -85.46 21.52 -36.65
C ILE A 609 -85.83 22.26 -35.35
N ARG A 610 -86.95 22.97 -35.37
CA ARG A 610 -87.47 23.74 -34.25
C ARG A 610 -88.80 23.17 -33.79
N ASP A 611 -88.92 22.89 -32.51
CA ASP A 611 -90.17 22.53 -31.86
C ASP A 611 -90.67 23.64 -30.92
N THR A 612 -91.97 23.63 -30.63
CA THR A 612 -92.60 24.44 -29.56
C THR A 612 -92.79 23.62 -28.28
N GLY A 613 -91.84 22.72 -27.99
CA GLY A 613 -91.93 21.77 -26.90
C GLY A 613 -91.62 22.34 -25.52
N ILE A 614 -91.37 21.44 -24.56
CA ILE A 614 -91.10 21.81 -23.16
C ILE A 614 -89.78 22.56 -22.96
N GLY A 615 -88.90 22.58 -23.96
CA GLY A 615 -87.56 23.16 -23.89
C GLY A 615 -86.62 22.43 -22.92
N ILE A 616 -85.35 22.84 -22.91
CA ILE A 616 -84.27 22.26 -22.12
C ILE A 616 -83.79 23.31 -21.11
N PRO A 617 -83.83 23.04 -19.79
CA PRO A 617 -83.29 23.97 -18.78
C PRO A 617 -81.77 24.19 -18.94
N ASP A 618 -81.26 25.40 -18.68
CA ASP A 618 -79.83 25.74 -18.85
C ASP A 618 -78.86 24.81 -18.12
N ALA A 619 -79.22 24.39 -16.90
CA ALA A 619 -78.42 23.45 -16.12
C ALA A 619 -78.33 22.05 -16.75
N MET A 620 -79.32 21.68 -17.58
CA MET A 620 -79.36 20.43 -18.34
C MET A 620 -78.71 20.60 -19.72
N LEU A 621 -78.90 21.75 -20.37
CA LEU A 621 -78.27 22.08 -21.64
C LEU A 621 -76.74 22.03 -21.54
N ASN A 622 -76.15 22.59 -20.48
CA ASN A 622 -74.71 22.53 -20.23
C ASN A 622 -74.18 21.10 -20.01
N LYS A 623 -75.01 20.19 -19.47
CA LYS A 623 -74.67 18.78 -19.32
C LYS A 623 -74.77 18.03 -20.65
N LEU A 624 -75.80 18.29 -21.45
CA LEU A 624 -75.95 17.67 -22.78
C LEU A 624 -74.83 18.04 -23.75
N LEU A 625 -74.13 19.16 -23.52
CA LEU A 625 -72.95 19.58 -24.29
C LEU A 625 -71.63 18.98 -23.76
N ASP A 626 -71.62 18.35 -22.57
CA ASP A 626 -70.48 17.64 -22.03
C ASP A 626 -70.47 16.18 -22.52
N ALA A 627 -69.45 15.81 -23.30
CA ALA A 627 -69.28 14.48 -23.90
C ALA A 627 -69.22 13.32 -22.88
N LYS A 628 -69.10 13.62 -21.58
CA LYS A 628 -69.05 12.61 -20.49
C LYS A 628 -70.37 12.42 -19.75
N SER A 629 -71.45 13.13 -20.12
CA SER A 629 -72.70 13.10 -19.36
C SER A 629 -73.86 12.44 -20.14
N ASN A 630 -74.42 11.36 -19.58
CA ASN A 630 -75.63 10.70 -20.11
C ASN A 630 -76.86 11.24 -19.38
N VAL A 631 -77.53 12.23 -19.98
CA VAL A 631 -78.77 12.79 -19.43
C VAL A 631 -79.95 12.37 -20.32
N SER A 632 -80.96 11.76 -19.72
CA SER A 632 -82.20 11.37 -20.39
C SER A 632 -83.40 11.85 -19.59
N THR A 633 -84.40 12.37 -20.29
CA THR A 633 -85.69 12.78 -19.74
C THR A 633 -86.81 12.05 -20.48
N ASN A 634 -87.93 11.84 -19.77
CA ASN A 634 -89.13 11.27 -20.39
C ASN A 634 -89.77 12.30 -21.34
N GLY A 635 -90.30 11.83 -22.45
CA GLY A 635 -91.09 12.66 -23.38
C GLY A 635 -92.43 13.10 -22.79
N THR A 636 -93.17 13.92 -23.54
CA THR A 636 -94.43 14.52 -23.06
C THR A 636 -95.54 13.52 -22.81
N ARG A 637 -95.46 12.29 -23.36
CA ARG A 637 -96.36 11.16 -23.07
C ARG A 637 -95.65 10.02 -22.30
N GLY A 638 -94.51 10.30 -21.65
CA GLY A 638 -93.76 9.31 -20.88
C GLY A 638 -92.81 8.45 -21.70
N GLU A 639 -92.51 8.82 -22.94
CA GLU A 639 -91.61 8.07 -23.82
C GLU A 639 -90.18 8.04 -23.22
N LYS A 640 -89.62 6.86 -22.95
CA LYS A 640 -88.25 6.74 -22.44
C LYS A 640 -87.22 6.99 -23.53
N GLY A 641 -86.11 7.63 -23.20
CA GLY A 641 -84.99 7.88 -24.12
C GLY A 641 -83.72 7.22 -23.59
N SER A 642 -82.81 6.83 -24.48
CA SER A 642 -81.52 6.23 -24.10
C SER A 642 -80.44 7.25 -23.72
N GLY A 643 -80.69 8.55 -23.92
CA GLY A 643 -79.69 9.61 -23.70
C GLY A 643 -78.57 9.66 -24.76
N LEU A 644 -78.40 8.61 -25.57
CA LEU A 644 -77.30 8.49 -26.56
C LEU A 644 -77.60 9.17 -27.91
N GLY A 645 -78.88 9.39 -28.23
CA GLY A 645 -79.29 9.82 -29.57
C GLY A 645 -78.67 11.14 -30.02
N LEU A 646 -78.60 12.13 -29.13
CA LEU A 646 -78.05 13.45 -29.43
C LEU A 646 -76.51 13.43 -29.57
N GLN A 647 -75.83 12.68 -28.70
CA GLN A 647 -74.37 12.49 -28.78
C GLN A 647 -73.98 11.82 -30.10
N ILE A 648 -74.73 10.81 -30.54
CA ILE A 648 -74.52 10.15 -31.83
C ILE A 648 -74.77 11.12 -32.98
N CYS A 649 -75.81 11.96 -32.90
CA CYS A 649 -76.02 12.99 -33.91
C CYS A 649 -74.81 13.94 -34.02
N GLN A 650 -74.22 14.32 -32.90
CA GLN A 650 -73.04 15.19 -32.87
C GLN A 650 -71.80 14.50 -33.47
N GLU A 651 -71.53 13.24 -33.09
CA GLU A 651 -70.41 12.45 -33.65
C GLU A 651 -70.57 12.19 -35.16
N ILE A 652 -71.79 11.88 -35.62
CA ILE A 652 -72.09 11.68 -37.04
C ILE A 652 -71.91 12.97 -37.83
N VAL A 653 -72.45 14.09 -37.34
CA VAL A 653 -72.30 15.39 -38.02
C VAL A 653 -70.84 15.78 -38.12
N GLN A 654 -70.04 15.57 -37.06
CA GLN A 654 -68.59 15.80 -37.09
C GLN A 654 -67.88 14.87 -38.08
N THR A 655 -68.26 13.59 -38.17
CA THR A 655 -67.70 12.63 -39.14
C THR A 655 -68.01 13.03 -40.59
N ASN A 656 -69.13 13.74 -40.81
CA ASN A 656 -69.49 14.35 -42.09
C ASN A 656 -68.92 15.77 -42.28
N ASN A 657 -67.92 16.16 -41.47
CA ASN A 657 -67.28 17.48 -41.49
C ASN A 657 -68.25 18.65 -41.28
N GLY A 658 -69.32 18.44 -40.51
CA GLY A 658 -70.29 19.46 -40.16
C GLY A 658 -70.19 19.93 -38.71
N TRP A 659 -71.05 20.88 -38.35
CA TRP A 659 -71.22 21.37 -36.99
C TRP A 659 -72.67 21.26 -36.54
N MET A 660 -72.92 21.16 -35.23
CA MET A 660 -74.25 21.10 -34.64
C MET A 660 -74.35 22.08 -33.46
N ARG A 661 -75.49 22.77 -33.33
CA ARG A 661 -75.80 23.74 -32.28
C ARG A 661 -77.22 23.54 -31.76
N ILE A 662 -77.40 23.74 -30.46
CA ILE A 662 -78.68 23.60 -29.78
C ILE A 662 -79.00 24.92 -29.11
N GLU A 663 -80.19 25.45 -29.35
CA GLU A 663 -80.72 26.66 -28.73
C GLU A 663 -82.08 26.30 -28.12
N SER A 664 -82.25 26.45 -26.82
CA SER A 664 -83.49 26.09 -26.13
C SER A 664 -83.70 26.97 -24.90
N SER A 665 -84.97 27.28 -24.64
CA SER A 665 -85.41 27.93 -23.41
C SER A 665 -86.54 27.08 -22.81
N SER A 666 -86.51 26.88 -21.50
CA SER A 666 -87.54 26.11 -20.79
C SER A 666 -88.93 26.71 -21.04
N GLY A 667 -89.86 25.90 -21.57
CA GLY A 667 -91.25 26.29 -21.88
C GLY A 667 -91.47 26.96 -23.24
N GLU A 668 -90.41 27.28 -24.00
CA GLU A 668 -90.52 27.95 -25.31
C GLU A 668 -90.16 27.04 -26.50
N GLY A 669 -89.58 25.86 -26.22
CA GLY A 669 -89.19 24.85 -27.21
C GLY A 669 -87.68 24.74 -27.46
N THR A 670 -87.32 23.92 -28.44
CA THR A 670 -85.91 23.64 -28.79
C THR A 670 -85.69 23.86 -30.28
N THR A 671 -84.58 24.49 -30.64
CA THR A 671 -84.07 24.57 -32.02
C THR A 671 -82.73 23.87 -32.09
N ILE A 672 -82.66 22.79 -32.87
CA ILE A 672 -81.40 22.11 -33.17
C ILE A 672 -81.05 22.41 -34.62
N SER A 673 -79.87 22.99 -34.82
CA SER A 673 -79.35 23.34 -36.13
C SER A 673 -78.04 22.62 -36.40
N PHE A 674 -77.87 22.09 -37.59
CA PHE A 674 -76.59 21.53 -38.02
C PHE A 674 -76.27 21.92 -39.46
N GLY A 675 -74.99 22.20 -39.72
CA GLY A 675 -74.46 22.59 -41.02
C GLY A 675 -73.69 21.45 -41.67
N ILE A 676 -73.97 21.18 -42.94
CA ILE A 676 -73.24 20.22 -43.77
C ILE A 676 -72.85 20.93 -45.07
N LYS A 677 -71.66 20.61 -45.58
CA LYS A 677 -71.16 21.14 -46.85
C LYS A 677 -72.18 20.96 -47.98
N ALA A 678 -72.48 22.04 -48.70
CA ALA A 678 -73.39 22.01 -49.83
C ALA A 678 -72.74 21.24 -50.99
N SER A 679 -73.49 20.34 -51.62
CA SER A 679 -73.07 19.76 -52.89
C SER A 679 -73.08 20.85 -53.96
N LYS A 680 -72.07 20.84 -54.82
CA LYS A 680 -72.06 21.66 -56.04
C LYS A 680 -73.17 21.24 -56.99
#